data_AF-A0A4U0W6F7-F1
#
_entry.id   AF-A0A4U0W6F7-F1
#
_cell.length_a   1.000
_cell.length_b   1.000
_cell.length_c   1.000
_cell.angle_alpha   90.00
_cell.angle_beta   90.00
_cell.angle_gamma   90.00
#
_symmetry.space_group_name_H-M   'P 1'
#
loop_
_entity.id
_entity.type
_entity.pdbx_description
1 polymer ?
#
loop_
_entity_poly.entity_id
_entity_poly.type
_entity_poly.pdbx_seq_one_letter_code
_entity_poly.pdbx_strand_id
1 'polypeptide(L)'
;MFAPAAPLARAVDKAKRQYRQTRRRVRDEVDVARDLYQEATLCPQEAHREGEPVPEEMDAEEAAEVVDDEYRPLMSDDHQQQQRGAKTPNDRRRGDDDDDDEADDQGGAHAWSYRDGDGAATKARKFEVWLAQGIFFILGAAILLSWNTEIVAGSYFGERLKDSPFERSFANFVALTFTTANLLFLAWANATQAKADLNRRILWSLFVLIAILCIFVGSTQFASINPTLFFSFLIVSAILLGASASYLQNAVVALSASFGPVYLNQILSGQGAIGFVVAMIQFVAAYGAVKAAQPDDSRFDGRFRLQLRGDEMVYAAAAGADAAKEVRQTAFAFFLTVLGVALASLAAYIVLVRLPLYRLVFRAEFDPSADHSRSNKHDPKHGGSGESVVRRTERKVRHLGIAIFLVFCVTLAVFPSITATIVSIRTGLPDAKLLQQPALFVPLGFAVFAGGDWLGRVLPQWEFFQWTNWKGLMACSVARIVFVPLFLICNQSAGGTGRTIIRSDIAFFAIMLAFAVTNGYISTLIMLASVVEPTLEEDEIEVAATCLAFYLTLGLSVGSLLSFADDHAGPNAGLPKVTWLLLLVLFLAASAFALLLSSGKAAPHVSVAQKAFAPTSIPPSDSPDSSPSLREASGPAQSNAGFSSSDSSGFLASLAEKYSMSPAAVPTLLMPTAETKDAGAFIASDWHALKATDQKDLSFVKNPLDSAGDIVLQMEYPKGSYSGSDSGGVGGLQLAVYGEGQNRAILSYEVGFNKGFDFVKGGKLPGLYGGDTNAHCTGGKNSETCFSLRLMWRQDGQGEVYAYIPTYPKFCSESAGSKSVYVIPMVSANRNGRAVSIHRGAFAFKAGSWTQVTQVVILNSEPDLANGYLALYAGEKLAIELTDVVFRVNTTVTATAMMFSTFFGGSSADYAATADCWSYFRNFQFLSGDEASSDQGAAVKASYGD
;
A
#
# COMPACT_ATOMS: atom_id res chain seq x y z
N MET A 1 -48.11 40.66 -52.89
CA MET A 1 -46.76 41.26 -52.79
C MET A 1 -46.47 41.53 -51.33
N PHE A 2 -45.31 41.06 -50.86
CA PHE A 2 -44.68 41.22 -49.54
C PHE A 2 -45.11 40.33 -48.35
N ALA A 3 -44.11 39.57 -47.91
CA ALA A 3 -43.87 38.85 -46.65
C ALA A 3 -44.63 37.52 -46.43
N PRO A 4 -43.90 36.44 -46.06
CA PRO A 4 -43.14 36.45 -44.81
C PRO A 4 -41.71 35.91 -44.96
N ALA A 5 -40.73 36.81 -45.17
CA ALA A 5 -39.31 36.51 -44.94
C ALA A 5 -38.93 36.57 -43.44
N ALA A 6 -39.85 37.03 -42.59
CA ALA A 6 -39.62 37.22 -41.15
C ALA A 6 -39.35 35.92 -40.35
N PRO A 7 -40.02 34.77 -40.61
CA PRO A 7 -39.79 33.55 -39.84
C PRO A 7 -38.42 32.92 -40.11
N LEU A 8 -38.02 32.89 -41.39
CA LEU A 8 -36.72 32.34 -41.80
C LEU A 8 -35.57 33.23 -41.32
N ALA A 9 -35.72 34.56 -41.42
CA ALA A 9 -34.75 35.49 -40.87
C ALA A 9 -34.59 35.32 -39.36
N ARG A 10 -35.69 35.16 -38.59
CA ARG A 10 -35.64 34.89 -37.14
C ARG A 10 -35.02 33.54 -36.81
N ALA A 11 -35.28 32.49 -37.61
CA ALA A 11 -34.70 31.17 -37.41
C ALA A 11 -33.19 31.15 -37.69
N VAL A 12 -32.75 31.81 -38.77
CA VAL A 12 -31.33 31.97 -39.10
C VAL A 12 -30.62 32.84 -38.07
N ASP A 13 -31.27 33.89 -37.56
CA ASP A 13 -30.69 34.76 -36.53
C ASP A 13 -30.62 34.04 -35.17
N LYS A 14 -31.60 33.19 -34.84
CA LYS A 14 -31.58 32.30 -33.67
C LYS A 14 -30.49 31.24 -33.78
N ALA A 15 -30.33 30.61 -34.95
CA ALA A 15 -29.27 29.64 -35.20
C ALA A 15 -27.88 30.29 -35.19
N LYS A 16 -27.73 31.51 -35.73
CA LYS A 16 -26.48 32.29 -35.64
C LYS A 16 -26.18 32.72 -34.21
N ARG A 17 -27.18 33.08 -33.41
CA ARG A 17 -27.01 33.40 -31.98
C ARG A 17 -26.63 32.15 -31.19
N GLN A 18 -27.27 31.00 -31.43
CA GLN A 18 -26.91 29.73 -30.83
C GLN A 18 -25.51 29.29 -31.25
N TYR A 19 -25.16 29.33 -32.53
CA TYR A 19 -23.81 29.03 -33.00
C TYR A 19 -22.76 29.97 -32.40
N ARG A 20 -23.05 31.29 -32.30
CA ARG A 20 -22.15 32.25 -31.65
C ARG A 20 -22.06 32.00 -30.14
N GLN A 21 -23.14 31.63 -29.47
CA GLN A 21 -23.13 31.24 -28.06
C GLN A 21 -22.35 29.96 -27.83
N THR A 22 -22.58 28.91 -28.63
CA THR A 22 -21.83 27.65 -28.54
C THR A 22 -20.37 27.85 -28.89
N ARG A 23 -20.06 28.63 -29.93
CA ARG A 23 -18.68 28.96 -30.30
C ARG A 23 -17.98 29.81 -29.25
N ARG A 24 -18.68 30.74 -28.59
CA ARG A 24 -18.16 31.49 -27.44
C ARG A 24 -17.95 30.55 -26.26
N ARG A 25 -18.93 29.71 -25.92
CA ARG A 25 -18.83 28.75 -24.81
C ARG A 25 -17.69 27.76 -24.99
N VAL A 26 -17.53 27.18 -26.18
CA VAL A 26 -16.41 26.30 -26.51
C VAL A 26 -15.10 27.07 -26.53
N ARG A 27 -15.09 28.34 -26.96
CA ARG A 27 -13.88 29.17 -26.92
C ARG A 27 -13.50 29.53 -25.49
N ASP A 28 -14.46 29.94 -24.67
CA ASP A 28 -14.27 30.24 -23.25
C ASP A 28 -13.84 28.96 -22.50
N GLU A 29 -14.38 27.79 -22.80
CA GLU A 29 -13.95 26.50 -22.24
C GLU A 29 -12.55 26.09 -22.71
N VAL A 30 -12.20 26.35 -23.98
CA VAL A 30 -10.86 26.09 -24.53
C VAL A 30 -9.84 27.10 -24.03
N ASP A 31 -10.23 28.35 -23.80
CA ASP A 31 -9.38 29.40 -23.27
C ASP A 31 -9.17 29.18 -21.76
N VAL A 32 -10.20 28.80 -21.00
CA VAL A 32 -10.05 28.34 -19.60
C VAL A 32 -9.17 27.10 -19.52
N ALA A 33 -9.36 26.10 -20.40
CA ALA A 33 -8.49 24.93 -20.43
C ALA A 33 -7.04 25.27 -20.84
N ARG A 34 -6.84 26.30 -21.67
CA ARG A 34 -5.51 26.80 -22.06
C ARG A 34 -4.84 27.56 -20.92
N ASP A 35 -5.59 28.39 -20.20
CA ASP A 35 -5.12 29.15 -19.04
C ASP A 35 -4.74 28.18 -17.92
N LEU A 36 -5.58 27.16 -17.64
CA LEU A 36 -5.27 26.08 -16.70
C LEU A 36 -4.06 25.23 -17.14
N TYR A 37 -3.88 25.00 -18.44
CA TYR A 37 -2.70 24.31 -18.97
C TYR A 37 -1.43 25.17 -18.82
N GLN A 38 -1.54 26.49 -19.01
CA GLN A 38 -0.42 27.43 -18.83
C GLN A 38 -0.05 27.57 -17.34
N GLU A 39 -1.03 27.67 -16.43
CA GLU A 39 -0.80 27.62 -14.98
C GLU A 39 -0.14 26.31 -14.54
N ALA A 40 -0.57 25.17 -15.09
CA ALA A 40 -0.02 23.87 -14.74
C ALA A 40 1.38 23.57 -15.33
N THR A 41 1.86 24.37 -16.28
CA THR A 41 3.15 24.15 -16.99
C THR A 41 4.22 25.18 -16.67
N LEU A 42 3.92 26.23 -15.89
CA LEU A 42 4.92 27.21 -15.44
C LEU A 42 5.85 26.60 -14.36
N CYS A 43 7.16 26.74 -14.55
CA CYS A 43 8.15 26.45 -13.51
C CYS A 43 8.01 27.45 -12.35
N PRO A 44 8.33 27.06 -11.09
CA PRO A 44 8.08 27.89 -9.90
C PRO A 44 8.76 29.27 -9.87
N GLN A 45 9.65 29.58 -10.81
CA GLN A 45 10.44 30.82 -10.80
C GLN A 45 9.89 31.95 -11.69
N GLU A 46 8.88 31.72 -12.55
CA GLU A 46 8.40 32.76 -13.50
C GLU A 46 7.08 33.42 -13.13
N ALA A 47 6.39 33.00 -12.05
CA ALA A 47 5.17 33.65 -11.54
C ALA A 47 5.43 34.96 -10.76
N HIS A 48 6.67 35.47 -10.73
CA HIS A 48 7.08 36.59 -9.86
C HIS A 48 6.91 38.00 -10.45
N ARG A 49 6.06 38.21 -11.46
CA ARG A 49 5.78 39.55 -11.99
C ARG A 49 4.29 39.81 -12.16
N GLU A 50 3.62 40.13 -11.06
CA GLU A 50 2.69 41.26 -10.91
C GLU A 50 2.07 41.28 -9.50
N GLY A 51 2.73 41.98 -8.58
CA GLY A 51 2.07 43.02 -7.79
C GLY A 51 1.13 42.70 -6.61
N GLU A 52 0.83 41.46 -6.25
CA GLU A 52 0.19 41.14 -4.95
C GLU A 52 0.91 39.96 -4.26
N PRO A 53 1.09 39.99 -2.93
CA PRO A 53 1.65 38.86 -2.20
C PRO A 53 0.64 37.70 -2.25
N VAL A 54 0.95 36.67 -3.03
CA VAL A 54 0.35 35.35 -2.85
C VAL A 54 0.77 34.87 -1.45
N PRO A 55 -0.16 34.53 -0.55
CA PRO A 55 0.20 34.05 0.78
C PRO A 55 1.07 32.79 0.68
N GLU A 56 2.27 32.85 1.27
CA GLU A 56 3.03 31.65 1.58
C GLU A 56 2.21 30.79 2.55
N GLU A 57 1.79 29.62 2.07
CA GLU A 57 1.25 28.48 2.82
C GLU A 57 -0.14 28.69 3.48
N MET A 58 -1.21 28.61 2.68
CA MET A 58 -2.57 28.28 3.17
C MET A 58 -2.48 27.05 4.09
N ASP A 59 -2.90 27.16 5.34
CA ASP A 59 -2.79 26.09 6.34
C ASP A 59 -3.88 25.02 6.14
N ALA A 60 -3.85 23.91 6.89
CA ALA A 60 -4.82 22.84 6.70
C ALA A 60 -6.26 23.23 7.08
N GLU A 61 -6.45 24.21 7.96
CA GLU A 61 -7.77 24.68 8.39
C GLU A 61 -8.36 25.61 7.33
N GLU A 62 -7.58 26.52 6.77
CA GLU A 62 -7.94 27.36 5.64
C GLU A 62 -8.19 26.51 4.38
N ALA A 63 -7.38 25.47 4.13
CA ALA A 63 -7.64 24.52 3.05
C ALA A 63 -8.95 23.73 3.27
N ALA A 64 -9.26 23.34 4.50
CA ALA A 64 -10.52 22.68 4.84
C ALA A 64 -11.72 23.62 4.69
N GLU A 65 -11.60 24.88 5.09
CA GLU A 65 -12.62 25.92 4.92
C GLU A 65 -12.89 26.19 3.43
N VAL A 66 -11.84 26.32 2.61
CA VAL A 66 -11.97 26.43 1.15
C VAL A 66 -12.65 25.19 0.54
N VAL A 67 -12.31 23.98 1.02
CA VAL A 67 -13.00 22.76 0.59
C VAL A 67 -14.48 22.83 0.98
N ASP A 68 -14.82 23.23 2.20
CA ASP A 68 -16.18 23.23 2.72
C ASP A 68 -17.07 24.32 2.12
N ASP A 69 -16.53 25.52 1.89
CA ASP A 69 -17.28 26.66 1.39
C ASP A 69 -17.37 26.67 -0.13
N GLU A 70 -16.30 26.26 -0.83
CA GLU A 70 -16.21 26.43 -2.28
C GLU A 70 -16.43 25.13 -3.09
N TYR A 71 -16.05 23.98 -2.55
CA TYR A 71 -16.04 22.71 -3.29
C TYR A 71 -17.07 21.70 -2.79
N ARG A 72 -17.27 21.56 -1.48
CA ARG A 72 -18.22 20.63 -0.86
C ARG A 72 -19.65 20.85 -1.36
N PRO A 73 -20.14 22.10 -1.57
CA PRO A 73 -21.46 22.32 -2.14
C PRO A 73 -21.54 21.93 -3.63
N LEU A 74 -20.40 21.85 -4.33
CA LEU A 74 -20.32 21.34 -5.71
C LEU A 74 -20.17 19.82 -5.78
N MET A 75 -19.69 19.19 -4.70
CA MET A 75 -19.55 17.73 -4.56
C MET A 75 -20.83 17.06 -4.06
N SER A 76 -21.61 17.74 -3.21
CA SER A 76 -22.96 17.32 -2.78
C SER A 76 -24.00 17.79 -3.79
N ASP A 77 -24.92 16.93 -4.21
CA ASP A 77 -25.99 17.27 -5.17
C ASP A 77 -27.02 18.32 -4.65
N ASP A 78 -26.86 18.83 -3.43
CA ASP A 78 -27.78 19.76 -2.76
C ASP A 78 -27.95 21.12 -3.49
N HIS A 79 -27.00 21.52 -4.34
CA HIS A 79 -27.11 22.76 -5.11
C HIS A 79 -28.13 22.73 -6.26
N GLN A 80 -28.67 21.57 -6.64
CA GLN A 80 -29.82 21.55 -7.57
C GLN A 80 -31.17 21.82 -6.87
N GLN A 81 -31.26 21.69 -5.54
CA GLN A 81 -32.51 21.93 -4.82
C GLN A 81 -32.64 23.37 -4.30
N GLN A 82 -31.58 24.03 -3.84
CA GLN A 82 -31.69 25.42 -3.38
C GLN A 82 -31.95 26.45 -4.50
N GLN A 83 -31.50 26.18 -5.74
CA GLN A 83 -31.86 27.03 -6.89
C GLN A 83 -33.24 26.69 -7.51
N ARG A 84 -33.82 25.53 -7.20
CA ARG A 84 -35.20 25.18 -7.59
C ARG A 84 -36.25 25.56 -6.55
N GLY A 85 -35.88 25.70 -5.28
CA GLY A 85 -36.76 26.15 -4.19
C GLY A 85 -36.93 27.67 -4.09
N ALA A 86 -35.98 28.46 -4.60
CA ALA A 86 -36.02 29.92 -4.53
C ALA A 86 -36.76 30.59 -5.72
N LYS A 87 -37.93 30.06 -6.12
CA LYS A 87 -38.92 30.81 -6.93
C LYS A 87 -40.34 30.33 -6.63
N THR A 88 -40.86 30.71 -5.46
CA THR A 88 -42.29 30.94 -5.29
C THR A 88 -42.50 32.41 -4.94
N PRO A 89 -43.13 33.21 -5.81
CA PRO A 89 -43.46 34.59 -5.52
C PRO A 89 -44.78 34.61 -4.74
N ASN A 90 -44.72 34.48 -3.41
CA ASN A 90 -45.84 34.88 -2.56
C ASN A 90 -45.41 35.00 -1.11
N ASP A 91 -44.87 36.15 -0.72
CA ASP A 91 -45.49 36.91 0.36
C ASP A 91 -44.94 38.33 0.40
N ARG A 92 -45.69 39.25 -0.20
CA ARG A 92 -45.67 40.67 0.16
C ARG A 92 -47.01 40.93 0.82
N ARG A 93 -47.03 41.16 2.13
CA ARG A 93 -47.77 42.28 2.79
C ARG A 93 -47.86 42.12 4.31
N ARG A 94 -47.81 43.29 4.95
CA ARG A 94 -48.04 43.66 6.37
C ARG A 94 -46.78 43.52 7.23
N GLY A 95 -46.20 44.57 7.80
CA GLY A 95 -46.72 45.91 8.10
C GLY A 95 -46.72 46.10 9.60
N ASP A 96 -45.87 47.03 10.02
CA ASP A 96 -46.01 47.98 11.14
C ASP A 96 -45.54 47.60 12.56
N ASP A 97 -44.71 48.54 13.05
CA ASP A 97 -44.54 49.11 14.40
C ASP A 97 -43.41 48.61 15.34
N ASP A 98 -42.43 49.52 15.50
CA ASP A 98 -41.85 50.08 16.72
C ASP A 98 -41.18 49.17 17.78
N ASP A 99 -39.87 49.33 17.99
CA ASP A 99 -39.32 50.10 19.13
C ASP A 99 -37.77 50.03 19.17
N ASP A 100 -37.19 51.18 19.52
CA ASP A 100 -35.77 51.45 19.72
C ASP A 100 -35.18 50.68 20.91
N ASP A 101 -33.89 50.29 20.81
CA ASP A 101 -32.93 50.42 21.92
C ASP A 101 -31.49 50.12 21.44
N GLU A 102 -30.62 51.14 21.51
CA GLU A 102 -29.17 51.04 21.41
C GLU A 102 -28.57 50.46 22.71
N ALA A 103 -27.73 49.42 22.61
CA ALA A 103 -26.63 49.19 23.57
C ALA A 103 -25.59 48.17 23.03
N ASP A 104 -24.37 48.67 22.84
CA ASP A 104 -23.04 48.06 23.07
C ASP A 104 -22.71 46.64 22.56
N ASP A 105 -21.93 46.62 21.47
CA ASP A 105 -20.59 46.04 21.34
C ASP A 105 -20.28 44.69 22.02
N GLN A 106 -20.25 43.61 21.21
CA GLN A 106 -19.10 42.71 21.01
C GLN A 106 -19.52 41.43 20.28
N GLY A 107 -18.91 41.15 19.12
CA GLY A 107 -18.99 39.84 18.44
C GLY A 107 -19.06 39.90 16.92
N GLY A 108 -18.03 40.46 16.28
CA GLY A 108 -17.92 40.48 14.82
C GLY A 108 -17.67 39.08 14.25
N ALA A 109 -18.72 38.44 13.73
CA ALA A 109 -18.62 37.38 12.74
C ALA A 109 -18.57 38.04 11.35
N HIS A 110 -17.39 38.06 10.71
CA HIS A 110 -17.22 38.54 9.35
C HIS A 110 -17.86 37.56 8.35
N ALA A 111 -19.12 37.81 7.99
CA ALA A 111 -19.74 37.24 6.80
C ALA A 111 -19.22 37.99 5.56
N TRP A 112 -18.38 37.34 4.74
CA TRP A 112 -17.90 37.92 3.49
C TRP A 112 -18.95 37.80 2.37
N SER A 113 -19.25 38.93 1.73
CA SER A 113 -20.27 39.04 0.67
C SER A 113 -19.73 38.60 -0.70
N TYR A 114 -20.45 37.68 -1.37
CA TYR A 114 -20.26 37.25 -2.76
C TYR A 114 -20.35 38.43 -3.74
N ARG A 115 -19.35 38.62 -4.63
CA ARG A 115 -19.28 39.78 -5.54
C ARG A 115 -18.86 39.37 -6.94
N ASP A 116 -19.84 39.12 -7.81
CA ASP A 116 -19.93 39.26 -9.30
C ASP A 116 -18.72 38.93 -10.24
N GLY A 117 -17.58 38.44 -9.74
CA GLY A 117 -16.47 37.80 -10.49
C GLY A 117 -16.53 36.27 -10.46
N ASP A 118 -17.43 35.70 -9.63
CA ASP A 118 -17.47 34.29 -9.24
C ASP A 118 -17.93 33.32 -10.34
N GLY A 119 -18.49 33.82 -11.45
CA GLY A 119 -19.06 32.97 -12.49
C GLY A 119 -18.04 32.13 -13.28
N ALA A 120 -16.81 32.63 -13.46
CA ALA A 120 -15.73 31.92 -14.12
C ALA A 120 -15.02 30.96 -13.16
N ALA A 121 -14.69 31.41 -11.95
CA ALA A 121 -14.12 30.60 -10.88
C ALA A 121 -15.04 29.42 -10.51
N THR A 122 -16.34 29.65 -10.34
CA THR A 122 -17.32 28.59 -10.09
C THR A 122 -17.41 27.57 -11.23
N LYS A 123 -17.26 28.01 -12.50
CA LYS A 123 -17.23 27.09 -13.64
C LYS A 123 -15.94 26.26 -13.67
N ALA A 124 -14.80 26.86 -13.36
CA ALA A 124 -13.52 26.17 -13.25
C ALA A 124 -13.58 25.11 -12.14
N ARG A 125 -14.06 25.46 -10.94
CA ARG A 125 -14.26 24.52 -9.82
C ARG A 125 -15.24 23.39 -10.16
N LYS A 126 -16.34 23.69 -10.84
CA LYS A 126 -17.27 22.66 -11.35
C LYS A 126 -16.61 21.72 -12.35
N PHE A 127 -15.75 22.25 -13.22
CA PHE A 127 -14.97 21.44 -14.15
C PHE A 127 -13.96 20.56 -13.41
N GLU A 128 -13.27 21.07 -12.39
CA GLU A 128 -12.36 20.29 -11.54
C GLU A 128 -13.07 19.14 -10.82
N VAL A 129 -14.24 19.40 -10.22
CA VAL A 129 -15.07 18.38 -9.57
C VAL A 129 -15.48 17.30 -10.58
N TRP A 130 -15.99 17.71 -11.74
CA TRP A 130 -16.40 16.78 -12.80
C TRP A 130 -15.23 15.97 -13.36
N LEU A 131 -14.07 16.60 -13.56
CA LEU A 131 -12.86 15.95 -14.02
C LEU A 131 -12.34 14.94 -13.00
N ALA A 132 -12.31 15.30 -11.71
CA ALA A 132 -11.94 14.40 -10.63
C ALA A 132 -12.88 13.19 -10.57
N GLN A 133 -14.20 13.39 -10.67
CA GLN A 133 -15.18 12.30 -10.76
C GLN A 133 -14.88 11.36 -11.95
N GLY A 134 -14.57 11.92 -13.12
CA GLY A 134 -14.15 11.16 -14.29
C GLY A 134 -12.86 10.36 -14.07
N ILE A 135 -11.89 10.92 -13.33
CA ILE A 135 -10.65 10.20 -13.01
C ILE A 135 -10.91 9.06 -12.02
N PHE A 136 -11.71 9.26 -10.98
CA PHE A 136 -12.09 8.17 -10.05
C PHE A 136 -12.87 7.06 -10.76
N PHE A 137 -13.69 7.38 -11.76
CA PHE A 137 -14.29 6.40 -12.65
C PHE A 137 -13.23 5.59 -13.42
N ILE A 138 -12.22 6.25 -13.99
CA ILE A 138 -11.12 5.59 -14.71
C ILE A 138 -10.27 4.72 -13.76
N LEU A 139 -9.98 5.20 -12.55
CA LEU A 139 -9.26 4.43 -11.53
C LEU A 139 -10.07 3.22 -11.07
N GLY A 140 -11.39 3.36 -10.94
CA GLY A 140 -12.32 2.25 -10.71
C GLY A 140 -12.23 1.19 -11.80
N ALA A 141 -12.19 1.61 -13.06
CA ALA A 141 -11.96 0.70 -14.19
C ALA A 141 -10.59 -0.02 -14.09
N ALA A 142 -9.54 0.68 -13.67
CA ALA A 142 -8.21 0.10 -13.51
C ALA A 142 -8.13 -1.00 -12.44
N ILE A 143 -8.87 -0.85 -11.32
CA ILE A 143 -8.91 -1.87 -10.24
C ILE A 143 -9.35 -3.23 -10.78
N LEU A 144 -10.40 -3.26 -11.61
CA LEU A 144 -10.96 -4.51 -12.13
C LEU A 144 -10.23 -5.03 -13.37
N LEU A 145 -9.33 -4.22 -13.94
CA LEU A 145 -8.57 -4.54 -15.14
C LEU A 145 -7.62 -5.73 -14.90
N SER A 146 -7.00 -5.81 -13.72
CA SER A 146 -6.15 -6.92 -13.31
C SER A 146 -6.87 -8.27 -13.40
N TRP A 147 -8.12 -8.34 -12.92
CA TRP A 147 -8.94 -9.54 -12.98
C TRP A 147 -9.43 -9.85 -14.40
N ASN A 148 -9.94 -8.83 -15.09
CA ASN A 148 -10.47 -8.99 -16.45
C ASN A 148 -9.41 -9.47 -17.45
N THR A 149 -8.15 -9.09 -17.24
CA THR A 149 -7.01 -9.54 -18.05
C THR A 149 -6.88 -11.06 -18.07
N GLU A 150 -7.07 -11.71 -16.91
CA GLU A 150 -6.83 -13.15 -16.75
C GLU A 150 -8.05 -14.01 -17.17
N ILE A 151 -9.28 -13.56 -16.86
CA ILE A 151 -10.48 -14.36 -17.15
C ILE A 151 -10.91 -14.30 -18.62
N VAL A 152 -10.77 -13.13 -19.25
CA VAL A 152 -11.29 -12.90 -20.61
C VAL A 152 -10.38 -13.52 -21.67
N ALA A 153 -9.07 -13.58 -21.41
CA ALA A 153 -8.10 -14.22 -22.29
C ALA A 153 -8.07 -15.76 -22.17
N GLY A 154 -9.07 -16.38 -21.54
CA GLY A 154 -9.12 -17.82 -21.31
C GLY A 154 -8.97 -18.68 -22.57
N SER A 155 -9.49 -18.25 -23.73
CA SER A 155 -9.31 -18.97 -25.00
C SER A 155 -7.85 -18.97 -25.47
N TYR A 156 -7.13 -17.87 -25.26
CA TYR A 156 -5.70 -17.79 -25.55
C TYR A 156 -4.89 -18.68 -24.61
N PHE A 157 -5.21 -18.66 -23.32
CA PHE A 157 -4.52 -19.50 -22.33
C PHE A 157 -4.79 -20.98 -22.55
N GLY A 158 -6.03 -21.36 -22.87
CA GLY A 158 -6.39 -22.73 -23.22
C GLY A 158 -5.60 -23.26 -24.40
N GLU A 159 -5.49 -22.49 -25.49
CA GLU A 159 -4.71 -22.90 -26.67
C GLU A 159 -3.20 -22.99 -26.37
N ARG A 160 -2.67 -22.15 -25.47
CA ARG A 160 -1.27 -22.23 -25.01
C ARG A 160 -0.98 -23.43 -24.13
N LEU A 161 -1.99 -23.92 -23.43
CA LEU A 161 -1.91 -25.03 -22.49
C LEU A 161 -2.41 -26.35 -23.10
N LYS A 162 -2.70 -26.35 -24.41
CA LYS A 162 -3.13 -27.52 -25.14
C LYS A 162 -2.13 -28.67 -24.99
N ASP A 163 -2.66 -29.88 -24.82
CA ASP A 163 -1.90 -31.11 -24.58
C ASP A 163 -1.15 -31.12 -23.23
N SER A 164 -1.38 -30.14 -22.35
CA SER A 164 -0.85 -30.13 -20.99
C SER A 164 -1.86 -30.71 -19.99
N PRO A 165 -1.40 -31.21 -18.82
CA PRO A 165 -2.29 -31.66 -17.74
C PRO A 165 -3.24 -30.57 -17.20
N PHE A 166 -2.96 -29.29 -17.50
CA PHE A 166 -3.68 -28.14 -16.95
C PHE A 166 -4.70 -27.55 -17.93
N GLU A 167 -4.80 -28.06 -19.16
CA GLU A 167 -5.67 -27.51 -20.22
C GLU A 167 -7.12 -27.31 -19.79
N ARG A 168 -7.67 -28.22 -18.98
CA ARG A 168 -9.08 -28.19 -18.55
C ARG A 168 -9.30 -27.47 -17.22
N SER A 169 -8.25 -27.28 -16.42
CA SER A 169 -8.36 -26.81 -15.04
C SER A 169 -7.65 -25.46 -14.79
N PHE A 170 -6.92 -24.93 -15.78
CA PHE A 170 -6.14 -23.70 -15.61
C PHE A 170 -7.00 -22.51 -15.18
N ALA A 171 -8.20 -22.35 -15.73
CA ALA A 171 -9.09 -21.24 -15.41
C ALA A 171 -9.44 -21.23 -13.91
N ASN A 172 -9.71 -22.40 -13.36
CA ASN A 172 -10.00 -22.56 -11.94
C ASN A 172 -8.74 -22.27 -11.10
N PHE A 173 -7.55 -22.75 -11.51
CA PHE A 173 -6.29 -22.45 -10.81
C PHE A 173 -5.94 -20.95 -10.81
N VAL A 174 -6.10 -20.27 -11.95
CA VAL A 174 -5.85 -18.84 -12.09
C VAL A 174 -6.83 -18.05 -11.23
N ALA A 175 -8.13 -18.36 -11.30
CA ALA A 175 -9.16 -17.72 -10.48
C ALA A 175 -8.89 -17.87 -8.98
N LEU A 176 -8.58 -19.08 -8.52
CA LEU A 176 -8.29 -19.35 -7.11
C LEU A 176 -7.00 -18.67 -6.64
N THR A 177 -5.96 -18.68 -7.47
CA THR A 177 -4.67 -18.04 -7.15
C THR A 177 -4.84 -16.53 -7.03
N PHE A 178 -5.47 -15.89 -8.02
CA PHE A 178 -5.71 -14.46 -8.01
C PHE A 178 -6.56 -14.05 -6.81
N THR A 179 -7.69 -14.72 -6.58
CA THR A 179 -8.61 -14.35 -5.49
C THR A 179 -8.00 -14.58 -4.11
N THR A 180 -7.17 -15.61 -3.94
CA THR A 180 -6.43 -15.86 -2.69
C THR A 180 -5.34 -14.82 -2.47
N ALA A 181 -4.55 -14.50 -3.50
CA ALA A 181 -3.54 -13.45 -3.42
C ALA A 181 -4.18 -12.09 -3.11
N ASN A 182 -5.24 -11.73 -3.84
CA ASN A 182 -5.98 -10.49 -3.64
C ASN A 182 -6.48 -10.38 -2.18
N LEU A 183 -7.06 -11.45 -1.61
CA LEU A 183 -7.52 -11.43 -0.22
C LEU A 183 -6.39 -11.21 0.79
N LEU A 184 -5.26 -11.91 0.63
CA LEU A 184 -4.10 -11.80 1.51
C LEU A 184 -3.48 -10.41 1.46
N PHE A 185 -3.22 -9.92 0.25
CA PHE A 185 -2.62 -8.60 0.07
C PHE A 185 -3.59 -7.48 0.45
N LEU A 186 -4.90 -7.66 0.28
CA LEU A 186 -5.90 -6.68 0.74
C LEU A 186 -5.96 -6.62 2.28
N ALA A 187 -5.91 -7.76 2.96
CA ALA A 187 -5.83 -7.80 4.42
C ALA A 187 -4.56 -7.09 4.91
N TRP A 188 -3.43 -7.32 4.23
CA TRP A 188 -2.17 -6.66 4.57
C TRP A 188 -2.16 -5.15 4.22
N ALA A 189 -2.75 -4.76 3.09
CA ALA A 189 -2.89 -3.37 2.68
C ALA A 189 -3.74 -2.59 3.68
N ASN A 190 -4.87 -3.15 4.12
CA ASN A 190 -5.71 -2.59 5.18
C ASN A 190 -4.94 -2.46 6.51
N ALA A 191 -4.19 -3.50 6.91
CA ALA A 191 -3.38 -3.50 8.14
C ALA A 191 -2.29 -2.42 8.17
N THR A 192 -1.82 -1.99 6.99
CA THR A 192 -0.72 -1.04 6.83
C THR A 192 -1.18 0.33 6.34
N GLN A 193 -2.49 0.55 6.16
CA GLN A 193 -3.07 1.74 5.53
C GLN A 193 -2.67 3.04 6.23
N ALA A 194 -2.82 3.15 7.55
CA ALA A 194 -2.57 4.43 8.24
C ALA A 194 -1.08 4.85 8.32
N LYS A 195 -0.14 4.01 7.86
CA LYS A 195 1.29 4.36 7.76
C LYS A 195 1.77 4.50 6.33
N ALA A 196 0.87 4.35 5.36
CA ALA A 196 1.26 4.22 3.98
C ALA A 196 0.93 5.44 3.15
N ASP A 197 1.88 5.77 2.28
CA ASP A 197 1.69 6.79 1.26
C ASP A 197 0.74 6.24 0.17
N LEU A 198 -0.50 6.76 0.18
CA LEU A 198 -1.55 6.42 -0.78
C LEU A 198 -1.09 6.64 -2.23
N ASN A 199 -0.28 7.68 -2.48
CA ASN A 199 0.19 8.02 -3.82
C ASN A 199 1.15 6.97 -4.34
N ARG A 200 2.11 6.55 -3.50
CA ARG A 200 3.05 5.49 -3.87
C ARG A 200 2.33 4.17 -4.12
N ARG A 201 1.32 3.83 -3.31
CA ARG A 201 0.52 2.61 -3.49
C ARG A 201 -0.19 2.59 -4.85
N ILE A 202 -0.86 3.68 -5.22
CA ILE A 202 -1.56 3.77 -6.50
C ILE A 202 -0.57 3.65 -7.66
N LEU A 203 0.53 4.41 -7.62
CA LEU A 203 1.55 4.39 -8.68
C LEU A 203 2.18 3.00 -8.86
N TRP A 204 2.70 2.39 -7.79
CA TRP A 204 3.33 1.08 -7.88
C TRP A 204 2.36 -0.01 -8.35
N SER A 205 1.10 0.05 -7.92
CA SER A 205 0.09 -0.92 -8.35
C SER A 205 -0.19 -0.81 -9.85
N LEU A 206 -0.32 0.42 -10.37
CA LEU A 206 -0.48 0.67 -11.81
C LEU A 206 0.77 0.26 -12.61
N PHE A 207 1.97 0.51 -12.10
CA PHE A 207 3.22 0.06 -12.75
C PHE A 207 3.30 -1.46 -12.86
N VAL A 208 2.96 -2.20 -11.79
CA VAL A 208 2.93 -3.67 -11.82
C VAL A 208 1.91 -4.17 -12.83
N LEU A 209 0.70 -3.60 -12.85
CA LEU A 209 -0.34 -3.94 -13.83
C LEU A 209 0.16 -3.73 -15.28
N ILE A 210 0.73 -2.57 -15.57
CA ILE A 210 1.28 -2.23 -16.89
C ILE A 210 2.42 -3.18 -17.27
N ALA A 211 3.33 -3.49 -16.35
CA ALA A 211 4.46 -4.38 -16.60
C ALA A 211 3.99 -5.79 -16.99
N ILE A 212 3.03 -6.35 -16.25
CA ILE A 212 2.46 -7.67 -16.56
C ILE A 212 1.71 -7.65 -17.91
N LEU A 213 0.95 -6.59 -18.19
CA LEU A 213 0.27 -6.43 -19.49
C LEU A 213 1.27 -6.37 -20.66
N CYS A 214 2.39 -5.66 -20.52
CA CYS A 214 3.46 -5.65 -21.51
C CYS A 214 4.03 -7.06 -21.74
N ILE A 215 4.19 -7.85 -20.68
CA ILE A 215 4.63 -9.25 -20.81
C ILE A 215 3.58 -10.09 -21.55
N PHE A 216 2.29 -9.92 -21.26
CA PHE A 216 1.22 -10.61 -22.00
C PHE A 216 1.18 -10.23 -23.48
N VAL A 217 1.30 -8.95 -23.81
CA VAL A 217 1.42 -8.45 -25.19
C VAL A 217 2.65 -9.04 -25.90
N GLY A 218 3.78 -9.13 -25.20
CA GLY A 218 4.98 -9.81 -25.70
C GLY A 218 4.74 -11.30 -25.93
N SER A 219 4.04 -11.96 -25.00
CA SER A 219 3.77 -13.39 -25.06
C SER A 219 3.01 -13.79 -26.33
N THR A 220 2.09 -12.94 -26.83
CA THR A 220 1.31 -13.24 -28.05
C THR A 220 2.16 -13.25 -29.33
N GLN A 221 3.34 -12.63 -29.32
CA GLN A 221 4.25 -12.59 -30.48
C GLN A 221 4.98 -13.92 -30.69
N PHE A 222 5.17 -14.72 -29.65
CA PHE A 222 5.89 -15.99 -29.75
C PHE A 222 4.97 -17.10 -30.26
N ALA A 223 5.37 -17.78 -31.34
CA ALA A 223 4.56 -18.84 -31.95
C ALA A 223 4.40 -20.08 -31.04
N SER A 224 5.44 -20.46 -30.30
CA SER A 224 5.43 -21.62 -29.41
C SER A 224 6.13 -21.28 -28.09
N ILE A 225 5.49 -21.64 -26.96
CA ILE A 225 6.05 -21.54 -25.61
C ILE A 225 5.78 -22.90 -24.96
N ASN A 226 6.69 -23.40 -24.12
CA ASN A 226 6.46 -24.65 -23.38
C ASN A 226 5.19 -24.51 -22.49
N PRO A 227 4.20 -25.42 -22.60
CA PRO A 227 2.93 -25.29 -21.88
C PRO A 227 3.08 -25.23 -20.35
N THR A 228 3.99 -26.02 -19.77
CA THR A 228 4.23 -26.03 -18.32
C THR A 228 4.89 -24.73 -17.85
N LEU A 229 5.83 -24.20 -18.62
CA LEU A 229 6.44 -22.89 -18.29
C LEU A 229 5.41 -21.76 -18.41
N PHE A 230 4.54 -21.81 -19.42
CA PHE A 230 3.46 -20.85 -19.59
C PHE A 230 2.45 -20.93 -18.43
N PHE A 231 2.11 -22.13 -17.96
CA PHE A 231 1.27 -22.30 -16.79
C PHE A 231 1.89 -21.69 -15.53
N SER A 232 3.18 -21.96 -15.25
CA SER A 232 3.88 -21.32 -14.12
C SER A 232 3.88 -19.80 -14.22
N PHE A 233 4.07 -19.26 -15.43
CA PHE A 233 3.97 -17.82 -15.69
C PHE A 233 2.57 -17.28 -15.36
N LEU A 234 1.49 -17.96 -15.79
CA LEU A 234 0.11 -17.56 -15.48
C LEU A 234 -0.19 -17.54 -13.98
N ILE A 235 0.36 -18.51 -13.22
CA ILE A 235 0.17 -18.53 -11.77
C ILE A 235 0.91 -17.37 -11.09
N VAL A 236 2.14 -17.07 -11.53
CA VAL A 236 2.91 -15.93 -11.01
C VAL A 236 2.25 -14.60 -11.38
N SER A 237 1.77 -14.44 -12.62
CA SER A 237 1.04 -13.23 -13.03
C SER A 237 -0.24 -13.04 -12.21
N ALA A 238 -1.00 -14.11 -11.96
CA ALA A 238 -2.20 -14.07 -11.14
C ALA A 238 -1.92 -13.58 -9.70
N ILE A 239 -0.80 -13.98 -9.09
CA ILE A 239 -0.38 -13.50 -7.75
C ILE A 239 -0.05 -12.00 -7.80
N LEU A 240 0.77 -11.58 -8.77
CA LEU A 240 1.21 -10.19 -8.89
C LEU A 240 0.07 -9.24 -9.26
N LEU A 241 -0.84 -9.67 -10.14
CA LEU A 241 -2.04 -8.93 -10.49
C LEU A 241 -3.04 -8.89 -9.33
N GLY A 242 -3.15 -9.96 -8.53
CA GLY A 242 -3.93 -9.96 -7.30
C GLY A 242 -3.38 -8.99 -6.25
N ALA A 243 -2.05 -8.94 -6.09
CA ALA A 243 -1.39 -7.96 -5.24
C ALA A 243 -1.63 -6.53 -5.73
N SER A 244 -1.39 -6.25 -7.02
CA SER A 244 -1.64 -4.95 -7.64
C SER A 244 -3.11 -4.51 -7.47
N ALA A 245 -4.07 -5.40 -7.73
CA ALA A 245 -5.49 -5.10 -7.57
C ALA A 245 -5.84 -4.72 -6.12
N SER A 246 -5.33 -5.49 -5.14
CA SER A 246 -5.61 -5.24 -3.72
C SER A 246 -5.08 -3.88 -3.23
N TYR A 247 -3.85 -3.53 -3.60
CA TYR A 247 -3.22 -2.28 -3.19
C TYR A 247 -3.83 -1.07 -3.90
N LEU A 248 -4.15 -1.22 -5.20
CA LEU A 248 -4.85 -0.19 -5.94
C LEU A 248 -6.25 0.03 -5.39
N GLN A 249 -7.01 -1.04 -5.12
CA GLN A 249 -8.35 -0.96 -4.55
C GLN A 249 -8.33 -0.29 -3.19
N ASN A 250 -7.44 -0.72 -2.28
CA ASN A 250 -7.30 -0.14 -0.95
C ASN A 250 -7.02 1.37 -1.01
N ALA A 251 -6.00 1.78 -1.78
CA ALA A 251 -5.58 3.18 -1.81
C ALA A 251 -6.58 4.09 -2.53
N VAL A 252 -7.19 3.64 -3.63
CA VAL A 252 -8.18 4.45 -4.38
C VAL A 252 -9.48 4.61 -3.59
N VAL A 253 -9.93 3.56 -2.87
CA VAL A 253 -11.12 3.65 -2.01
C VAL A 253 -10.86 4.61 -0.84
N ALA A 254 -9.73 4.47 -0.14
CA ALA A 254 -9.36 5.38 0.96
C ALA A 254 -9.28 6.83 0.47
N LEU A 255 -8.61 7.07 -0.67
CA LEU A 255 -8.52 8.41 -1.27
C LEU A 255 -9.89 8.96 -1.64
N SER A 256 -10.81 8.15 -2.18
CA SER A 256 -12.14 8.62 -2.57
C SER A 256 -13.03 9.00 -1.40
N ALA A 257 -12.81 8.42 -0.23
CA ALA A 257 -13.57 8.75 0.97
C ALA A 257 -13.39 10.22 1.36
N SER A 258 -12.17 10.77 1.19
CA SER A 258 -11.86 12.19 1.43
C SER A 258 -12.56 13.16 0.48
N PHE A 259 -12.97 12.70 -0.72
CA PHE A 259 -13.73 13.50 -1.69
C PHE A 259 -15.24 13.33 -1.54
N GLY A 260 -15.68 12.32 -0.78
CA GLY A 260 -17.08 12.06 -0.46
C GLY A 260 -17.76 10.93 -1.26
N PRO A 261 -19.02 10.59 -0.91
CA PRO A 261 -19.68 9.37 -1.37
C PRO A 261 -19.91 9.27 -2.88
N VAL A 262 -20.05 10.41 -3.56
CA VAL A 262 -20.23 10.46 -5.02
C VAL A 262 -19.01 9.88 -5.75
N TYR A 263 -17.80 10.11 -5.24
CA TYR A 263 -16.56 9.60 -5.83
C TYR A 263 -16.40 8.09 -5.62
N LEU A 264 -16.80 7.58 -4.46
CA LEU A 264 -16.90 6.15 -4.22
C LEU A 264 -17.86 5.47 -5.21
N ASN A 265 -18.99 6.10 -5.51
CA ASN A 265 -19.92 5.62 -6.55
C ASN A 265 -19.31 5.65 -7.96
N GLN A 266 -18.46 6.63 -8.28
CA GLN A 266 -17.75 6.66 -9.57
C GLN A 266 -16.77 5.50 -9.71
N ILE A 267 -16.04 5.14 -8.66
CA ILE A 267 -15.17 3.95 -8.64
C ILE A 267 -15.97 2.70 -8.96
N LEU A 268 -17.10 2.50 -8.26
CA LEU A 268 -17.96 1.33 -8.44
C LEU A 268 -18.57 1.29 -9.85
N SER A 269 -18.98 2.43 -10.40
CA SER A 269 -19.48 2.54 -11.77
C SER A 269 -18.39 2.20 -12.80
N GLY A 270 -17.17 2.71 -12.61
CA GLY A 270 -16.01 2.41 -13.46
C GLY A 270 -15.66 0.93 -13.50
N GLN A 271 -15.70 0.26 -12.35
CA GLN A 271 -15.54 -1.19 -12.22
C GLN A 271 -16.57 -1.98 -13.05
N GLY A 272 -17.84 -1.57 -13.05
CA GLY A 272 -18.88 -2.19 -13.87
C GLY A 272 -18.68 -1.92 -15.36
N ALA A 273 -18.39 -0.67 -15.71
CA ALA A 273 -18.22 -0.23 -17.10
C ALA A 273 -17.07 -0.96 -17.80
N ILE A 274 -15.91 -1.12 -17.14
CA ILE A 274 -14.78 -1.83 -17.75
C ILE A 274 -15.08 -3.31 -18.00
N GLY A 275 -15.83 -3.96 -17.09
CA GLY A 275 -16.28 -5.32 -17.29
C GLY A 275 -17.13 -5.45 -18.56
N PHE A 276 -18.05 -4.52 -18.77
CA PHE A 276 -18.88 -4.49 -19.98
C PHE A 276 -18.09 -4.20 -21.26
N VAL A 277 -17.20 -3.21 -21.23
CA VAL A 277 -16.34 -2.86 -22.38
C VAL A 277 -15.49 -4.07 -22.80
N VAL A 278 -14.85 -4.74 -21.83
CA VAL A 278 -14.04 -5.92 -22.09
C VAL A 278 -14.87 -7.08 -22.66
N ALA A 279 -16.03 -7.36 -22.08
CA ALA A 279 -16.93 -8.40 -22.59
C ALA A 279 -17.44 -8.09 -24.01
N MET A 280 -17.71 -6.82 -24.32
CA MET A 280 -18.08 -6.38 -25.68
C MET A 280 -16.95 -6.55 -26.68
N ILE A 281 -15.72 -6.20 -26.32
CA ILE A 281 -14.54 -6.43 -27.17
C ILE A 281 -14.41 -7.93 -27.48
N GLN A 282 -14.57 -8.79 -26.47
CA GLN A 282 -14.52 -10.24 -26.65
C GLN A 282 -15.64 -10.74 -27.58
N PHE A 283 -16.88 -10.26 -27.40
CA PHE A 283 -18.00 -10.63 -28.25
C PHE A 283 -17.79 -10.18 -29.71
N VAL A 284 -17.33 -8.95 -29.93
CA VAL A 284 -17.05 -8.42 -31.28
C VAL A 284 -15.92 -9.20 -31.95
N ALA A 285 -14.87 -9.54 -31.21
CA ALA A 285 -13.77 -10.37 -31.72
C ALA A 285 -14.26 -11.77 -32.13
N ALA A 286 -15.06 -12.42 -31.27
CA ALA A 286 -15.66 -13.72 -31.58
C ALA A 286 -16.61 -13.64 -32.79
N TYR A 287 -17.42 -12.57 -32.89
CA TYR A 287 -18.31 -12.32 -34.01
C TYR A 287 -17.55 -12.17 -35.33
N GLY A 288 -16.45 -11.42 -35.32
CA GLY A 288 -15.57 -11.25 -36.47
C GLY A 288 -15.00 -12.59 -36.95
N ALA A 289 -14.51 -13.42 -36.04
CA ALA A 289 -13.94 -14.74 -36.35
C ALA A 289 -14.99 -15.68 -36.96
N VAL A 290 -16.19 -15.76 -36.36
CA VAL A 290 -17.27 -16.62 -36.87
C VAL A 290 -17.77 -16.16 -38.24
N LYS A 291 -17.88 -14.85 -38.46
CA LYS A 291 -18.30 -14.30 -39.75
C LYS A 291 -17.25 -14.55 -40.85
N ALA A 292 -15.96 -14.43 -40.52
CA ALA A 292 -14.88 -14.73 -41.45
C ALA A 292 -14.82 -16.22 -41.83
N ALA A 293 -15.23 -17.11 -40.92
CA ALA A 293 -15.29 -18.55 -41.14
C ALA A 293 -16.51 -19.02 -41.95
N GLN A 294 -17.52 -18.17 -42.18
CA GLN A 294 -18.59 -18.51 -43.13
C GLN A 294 -18.14 -18.17 -44.55
N PRO A 295 -17.95 -19.17 -45.44
CA PRO A 295 -17.59 -18.91 -46.82
C PRO A 295 -18.72 -18.15 -47.50
N ASP A 296 -18.38 -17.08 -48.23
CA ASP A 296 -19.30 -16.38 -49.11
C ASP A 296 -19.97 -17.40 -50.05
N ASP A 297 -21.30 -17.41 -50.06
CA ASP A 297 -22.17 -18.40 -50.71
C ASP A 297 -22.19 -18.27 -52.25
N SER A 298 -21.08 -17.87 -52.87
CA SER A 298 -21.01 -17.55 -54.30
C SER A 298 -19.88 -18.19 -55.11
N ARG A 299 -19.06 -19.10 -54.54
CA ARG A 299 -18.08 -19.88 -55.34
C ARG A 299 -17.87 -21.29 -54.80
N PHE A 300 -18.79 -22.21 -55.10
CA PHE A 300 -18.46 -23.64 -55.08
C PHE A 300 -18.96 -24.31 -56.37
N ASP A 301 -18.13 -24.22 -57.42
CA ASP A 301 -18.32 -24.97 -58.66
C ASP A 301 -17.86 -26.42 -58.44
N GLY A 302 -18.80 -27.29 -58.07
CA GLY A 302 -19.12 -28.52 -58.78
C GLY A 302 -18.08 -29.62 -59.08
N ARG A 303 -16.79 -29.52 -58.76
CA ARG A 303 -15.83 -30.60 -59.09
C ARG A 303 -14.83 -30.87 -57.98
N PHE A 304 -14.64 -32.17 -57.74
CA PHE A 304 -13.55 -32.77 -56.95
C PHE A 304 -13.89 -33.19 -55.50
N ARG A 305 -14.88 -34.07 -55.36
CA ARG A 305 -14.88 -35.10 -54.31
C ARG A 305 -14.47 -36.43 -54.94
N LEU A 306 -13.18 -36.76 -55.01
CA LEU A 306 -12.68 -38.15 -54.94
C LEU A 306 -11.13 -38.26 -55.00
N GLN A 307 -10.35 -37.86 -53.99
CA GLN A 307 -9.04 -38.50 -53.79
C GLN A 307 -8.39 -38.19 -52.42
N LEU A 308 -7.99 -39.28 -51.73
CA LEU A 308 -6.85 -39.43 -50.80
C LEU A 308 -7.01 -39.14 -49.30
N ARG A 309 -6.96 -40.26 -48.57
CA ARG A 309 -6.89 -40.51 -47.12
C ARG A 309 -5.54 -40.09 -46.48
N GLY A 310 -4.90 -39.03 -46.97
CA GLY A 310 -3.60 -38.54 -46.49
C GLY A 310 -3.58 -37.05 -46.15
N ASP A 311 -4.43 -36.25 -46.82
CA ASP A 311 -4.38 -34.79 -46.70
C ASP A 311 -5.25 -34.23 -45.55
N GLU A 312 -6.15 -35.03 -44.95
CA GLU A 312 -6.97 -34.58 -43.80
C GLU A 312 -6.15 -34.15 -42.58
N MET A 313 -5.01 -34.81 -42.31
CA MET A 313 -4.12 -34.37 -41.22
C MET A 313 -3.41 -33.06 -41.54
N VAL A 314 -3.04 -32.84 -42.81
CA VAL A 314 -2.32 -31.63 -43.23
C VAL A 314 -3.28 -30.43 -43.26
N TYR A 315 -4.51 -30.63 -43.75
CA TYR A 315 -5.55 -29.60 -43.70
C TYR A 315 -6.06 -29.34 -42.27
N ALA A 316 -6.17 -30.36 -41.41
CA ALA A 316 -6.52 -30.15 -40.00
C ALA A 316 -5.40 -29.48 -39.19
N ALA A 317 -4.13 -29.79 -39.50
CA ALA A 317 -2.97 -29.12 -38.90
C ALA A 317 -2.81 -27.69 -39.42
N ALA A 318 -3.07 -27.43 -40.71
CA ALA A 318 -3.08 -26.09 -41.28
C ALA A 318 -4.25 -25.25 -40.73
N ALA A 319 -5.46 -25.80 -40.68
CA ALA A 319 -6.63 -25.16 -40.07
C ALA A 319 -6.43 -24.92 -38.57
N GLY A 320 -5.77 -25.84 -37.86
CA GLY A 320 -5.40 -25.67 -36.45
C GLY A 320 -4.31 -24.60 -36.25
N ALA A 321 -3.32 -24.51 -37.15
CA ALA A 321 -2.28 -23.49 -37.11
C ALA A 321 -2.83 -22.09 -37.43
N ASP A 322 -3.78 -22.00 -38.37
CA ASP A 322 -4.49 -20.76 -38.71
C ASP A 322 -5.40 -20.31 -37.55
N ALA A 323 -6.16 -21.23 -36.94
CA ALA A 323 -6.96 -20.93 -35.75
C ALA A 323 -6.10 -20.47 -34.56
N ALA A 324 -4.97 -21.13 -34.30
CA ALA A 324 -4.05 -20.72 -33.23
C ALA A 324 -3.44 -19.34 -33.49
N LYS A 325 -3.21 -18.98 -34.75
CA LYS A 325 -2.73 -17.64 -35.15
C LYS A 325 -3.81 -16.58 -34.93
N GLU A 326 -5.06 -16.87 -35.29
CA GLU A 326 -6.20 -15.96 -35.07
C GLU A 326 -6.48 -15.72 -33.57
N VAL A 327 -6.42 -16.78 -32.74
CA VAL A 327 -6.54 -16.65 -31.28
C VAL A 327 -5.43 -15.76 -30.70
N ARG A 328 -4.19 -15.88 -31.19
CA ARG A 328 -3.09 -14.98 -30.76
C ARG A 328 -3.31 -13.54 -31.20
N GLN A 329 -3.84 -13.30 -32.39
CA GLN A 329 -4.09 -11.93 -32.90
C GLN A 329 -5.22 -11.24 -32.13
N THR A 330 -6.30 -11.95 -31.85
CA THR A 330 -7.40 -11.43 -31.02
C THR A 330 -6.94 -11.16 -29.59
N ALA A 331 -6.13 -12.04 -28.99
CA ALA A 331 -5.51 -11.82 -27.69
C ALA A 331 -4.54 -10.62 -27.67
N PHE A 332 -3.74 -10.44 -28.73
CA PHE A 332 -2.86 -9.28 -28.87
C PHE A 332 -3.65 -7.97 -28.86
N ALA A 333 -4.70 -7.89 -29.68
CA ALA A 333 -5.57 -6.71 -29.73
C ALA A 333 -6.24 -6.44 -28.37
N PHE A 334 -6.67 -7.50 -27.68
CA PHE A 334 -7.23 -7.41 -26.33
C PHE A 334 -6.22 -6.85 -25.32
N PHE A 335 -5.05 -7.49 -25.16
CA PHE A 335 -4.03 -7.05 -24.21
C PHE A 335 -3.49 -5.65 -24.53
N LEU A 336 -3.39 -5.28 -25.82
CA LEU A 336 -3.01 -3.94 -26.23
C LEU A 336 -4.07 -2.89 -25.84
N THR A 337 -5.35 -3.22 -26.01
CA THR A 337 -6.45 -2.33 -25.61
C THR A 337 -6.46 -2.13 -24.11
N VAL A 338 -6.32 -3.22 -23.35
CA VAL A 338 -6.24 -3.21 -21.89
C VAL A 338 -5.01 -2.42 -21.42
N LEU A 339 -3.85 -2.58 -22.07
CA LEU A 339 -2.65 -1.79 -21.81
C LEU A 339 -2.89 -0.29 -22.05
N GLY A 340 -3.60 0.07 -23.13
CA GLY A 340 -4.00 1.45 -23.40
C GLY A 340 -4.87 2.04 -22.29
N VAL A 341 -5.84 1.28 -21.77
CA VAL A 341 -6.68 1.70 -20.63
C VAL A 341 -5.85 1.85 -19.35
N ALA A 342 -4.90 0.95 -19.09
CA ALA A 342 -4.00 1.03 -17.93
C ALA A 342 -3.09 2.28 -18.00
N LEU A 343 -2.53 2.58 -19.18
CA LEU A 343 -1.73 3.79 -19.42
C LEU A 343 -2.57 5.06 -19.29
N ALA A 344 -3.80 5.05 -19.81
CA ALA A 344 -4.75 6.15 -19.63
C ALA A 344 -5.09 6.36 -18.15
N SER A 345 -5.18 5.29 -17.36
CA SER A 345 -5.42 5.36 -15.91
C SER A 345 -4.24 5.97 -15.15
N LEU A 346 -3.00 5.60 -15.54
CA LEU A 346 -1.80 6.23 -15.00
C LEU A 346 -1.73 7.72 -15.35
N ALA A 347 -2.00 8.08 -16.59
CA ALA A 347 -2.04 9.48 -17.03
C ALA A 347 -3.14 10.26 -16.29
N ALA A 348 -4.34 9.69 -16.17
CA ALA A 348 -5.45 10.28 -15.43
C ALA A 348 -5.09 10.51 -13.95
N TYR A 349 -4.42 9.55 -13.31
CA TYR A 349 -3.92 9.73 -11.95
C TYR A 349 -2.89 10.86 -11.82
N ILE A 350 -1.95 10.94 -12.77
CA ILE A 350 -0.97 12.04 -12.80
C ILE A 350 -1.69 13.39 -12.95
N VAL A 351 -2.73 13.47 -13.77
CA VAL A 351 -3.57 14.67 -13.88
C VAL A 351 -4.26 14.98 -12.56
N LEU A 352 -4.85 13.98 -11.87
CA LEU A 352 -5.51 14.17 -10.57
C LEU A 352 -4.58 14.82 -9.56
N VAL A 353 -3.35 14.32 -9.41
CA VAL A 353 -2.35 14.84 -8.46
C VAL A 353 -1.94 16.29 -8.79
N ARG A 354 -2.19 16.76 -10.02
CA ARG A 354 -1.91 18.13 -10.46
C ARG A 354 -3.10 19.07 -10.28
N LEU A 355 -4.31 18.57 -10.02
CA LEU A 355 -5.49 19.43 -9.84
C LEU A 355 -5.42 20.23 -8.53
N PRO A 356 -5.85 21.50 -8.53
CA PRO A 356 -5.98 22.32 -7.31
C PRO A 356 -6.86 21.64 -6.26
N LEU A 357 -8.04 21.15 -6.67
CA LEU A 357 -8.94 20.39 -5.81
C LEU A 357 -8.26 19.22 -5.08
N TYR A 358 -7.41 18.46 -5.79
CA TYR A 358 -6.71 17.34 -5.17
C TYR A 358 -5.73 17.79 -4.09
N ARG A 359 -4.97 18.85 -4.35
CA ARG A 359 -4.00 19.39 -3.38
C ARG A 359 -4.70 19.94 -2.15
N LEU A 360 -5.84 20.59 -2.34
CA LEU A 360 -6.70 21.09 -1.27
C LEU A 360 -7.20 19.96 -0.37
N VAL A 361 -7.85 18.95 -0.94
CA VAL A 361 -8.35 17.78 -0.18
C VAL A 361 -7.21 17.02 0.48
N PHE A 362 -6.08 16.85 -0.22
CA PHE A 362 -4.93 16.14 0.34
C PHE A 362 -4.32 16.90 1.52
N ARG A 363 -4.27 18.23 1.47
CA ARG A 363 -3.75 19.08 2.56
C ARG A 363 -4.74 19.19 3.72
N ALA A 364 -6.04 19.28 3.45
CA ALA A 364 -7.06 19.30 4.49
C ALA A 364 -7.09 18.01 5.33
N GLU A 365 -6.87 16.85 4.70
CA GLU A 365 -7.05 15.55 5.37
C GLU A 365 -5.72 14.88 5.80
N PHE A 366 -4.63 15.10 5.08
CA PHE A 366 -3.37 14.37 5.29
C PHE A 366 -2.17 15.26 5.70
N ASP A 367 -2.38 16.57 5.88
CA ASP A 367 -1.34 17.47 6.41
C ASP A 367 -1.29 17.41 7.95
N PRO A 368 -0.09 17.47 8.56
CA PRO A 368 0.15 17.58 10.00
C PRO A 368 -0.64 18.59 10.79
N SER A 369 -0.85 19.75 10.18
CA SER A 369 -1.42 20.89 10.85
C SER A 369 -2.91 20.68 11.09
N ALA A 370 -3.55 19.77 10.33
CA ALA A 370 -4.93 19.33 10.49
C ALA A 370 -5.17 18.57 11.81
N ASP A 371 -4.17 17.88 12.36
CA ASP A 371 -4.30 17.16 13.64
C ASP A 371 -4.45 18.12 14.84
N HIS A 372 -3.87 19.33 14.76
CA HIS A 372 -3.95 20.33 15.82
C HIS A 372 -5.34 20.99 15.91
N SER A 373 -5.99 21.25 14.78
CA SER A 373 -7.33 21.87 14.71
C SER A 373 -8.47 20.89 15.01
N ARG A 374 -8.33 19.59 14.68
CA ARG A 374 -9.29 18.53 15.07
C ARG A 374 -9.37 18.31 16.58
N SER A 375 -8.28 18.54 17.32
CA SER A 375 -8.24 18.37 18.79
C SER A 375 -9.15 19.35 19.55
N ASN A 376 -9.57 20.46 18.93
CA ASN A 376 -10.43 21.47 19.54
C ASN A 376 -11.94 21.32 19.20
N LYS A 377 -12.33 20.41 18.31
CA LYS A 377 -13.74 20.24 17.87
C LYS A 377 -14.40 18.91 18.26
N HIS A 378 -13.68 17.97 18.87
CA HIS A 378 -14.25 16.71 19.36
C HIS A 378 -13.92 16.44 20.83
N ASP A 379 -14.76 16.98 21.72
CA ASP A 379 -14.93 16.44 23.07
C ASP A 379 -15.46 15.00 22.95
N PRO A 380 -14.76 13.96 23.46
CA PRO A 380 -15.29 12.61 23.47
C PRO A 380 -16.32 12.49 24.61
N LYS A 381 -17.52 13.00 24.37
CA LYS A 381 -18.72 12.55 25.09
C LYS A 381 -19.08 11.18 24.54
N HIS A 382 -18.52 10.11 25.11
CA HIS A 382 -19.22 8.86 25.47
C HIS A 382 -18.20 7.85 26.03
N GLY A 383 -18.31 7.57 27.34
CA GLY A 383 -17.60 6.47 27.99
C GLY A 383 -18.19 5.12 27.58
N GLY A 384 -17.34 4.20 27.13
CA GLY A 384 -17.77 2.83 26.82
C GLY A 384 -16.68 1.93 26.22
N SER A 385 -15.92 1.24 27.08
CA SER A 385 -15.10 0.04 26.82
C SER A 385 -13.92 0.16 25.83
N GLY A 386 -12.79 -0.45 26.18
CA GLY A 386 -11.55 -0.53 25.38
C GLY A 386 -11.65 -1.43 24.15
N GLU A 387 -12.67 -1.24 23.32
CA GLU A 387 -12.83 -1.88 22.00
C GLU A 387 -12.34 -0.93 20.90
N SER A 388 -11.54 -1.42 19.97
CA SER A 388 -11.00 -0.59 18.88
C SER A 388 -12.06 -0.10 17.93
N VAL A 389 -11.82 1.07 17.34
CA VAL A 389 -12.67 1.67 16.28
C VAL A 389 -13.00 0.63 15.21
N VAL A 390 -12.00 -0.07 14.66
CA VAL A 390 -12.19 -1.14 13.67
C VAL A 390 -13.15 -2.25 14.13
N ARG A 391 -13.04 -2.71 15.39
CA ARG A 391 -13.87 -3.80 15.90
C ARG A 391 -15.28 -3.34 16.22
N ARG A 392 -15.42 -2.09 16.69
CA ARG A 392 -16.71 -1.43 16.92
C ARG A 392 -17.44 -1.24 15.59
N THR A 393 -16.77 -0.64 14.59
CA THR A 393 -17.28 -0.44 13.24
C THR A 393 -17.65 -1.77 12.59
N GLU A 394 -16.77 -2.78 12.64
CA GLU A 394 -17.05 -4.10 12.08
C GLU A 394 -18.31 -4.72 12.70
N ARG A 395 -18.51 -4.62 14.02
CA ARG A 395 -19.73 -5.14 14.66
C ARG A 395 -20.98 -4.43 14.15
N LYS A 396 -20.92 -3.11 13.94
CA LYS A 396 -22.04 -2.32 13.39
C LYS A 396 -22.38 -2.77 11.96
N VAL A 397 -21.37 -2.91 11.10
CA VAL A 397 -21.58 -3.20 9.67
C VAL A 397 -21.55 -4.69 9.30
N ARG A 398 -21.30 -5.60 10.25
CA ARG A 398 -21.17 -7.06 10.01
C ARG A 398 -22.32 -7.64 9.21
N HIS A 399 -23.55 -7.20 9.48
CA HIS A 399 -24.74 -7.67 8.78
C HIS A 399 -24.69 -7.31 7.29
N LEU A 400 -24.27 -6.09 6.97
CA LEU A 400 -24.03 -5.63 5.59
C LEU A 400 -22.84 -6.39 4.97
N GLY A 401 -21.77 -6.61 5.74
CA GLY A 401 -20.61 -7.43 5.35
C GLY A 401 -20.98 -8.86 4.95
N ILE A 402 -21.79 -9.55 5.76
CA ILE A 402 -22.27 -10.90 5.44
C ILE A 402 -23.17 -10.87 4.20
N ALA A 403 -24.01 -9.84 4.04
CA ALA A 403 -24.88 -9.71 2.88
C ALA A 403 -24.09 -9.56 1.57
N ILE A 404 -23.02 -8.75 1.54
CA ILE A 404 -22.18 -8.58 0.35
C ILE A 404 -21.31 -9.81 0.09
N PHE A 405 -20.82 -10.47 1.15
CA PHE A 405 -20.12 -11.75 1.05
C PHE A 405 -20.98 -12.80 0.32
N LEU A 406 -22.25 -12.94 0.71
CA LEU A 406 -23.17 -13.90 0.07
C LEU A 406 -23.44 -13.58 -1.40
N VAL A 407 -23.57 -12.29 -1.76
CA VAL A 407 -23.76 -11.86 -3.15
C VAL A 407 -22.61 -12.37 -4.02
N PHE A 408 -21.37 -12.07 -3.63
CA PHE A 408 -20.19 -12.41 -4.43
C PHE A 408 -19.82 -13.89 -4.35
N CYS A 409 -20.12 -14.56 -3.23
CA CYS A 409 -19.96 -16.01 -3.08
C CYS A 409 -20.85 -16.77 -4.07
N VAL A 410 -22.15 -16.45 -4.11
CA VAL A 410 -23.07 -17.04 -5.08
C VAL A 410 -22.67 -16.67 -6.51
N THR A 411 -22.23 -15.43 -6.72
CA THR A 411 -21.82 -14.97 -8.05
C THR A 411 -20.65 -15.77 -8.61
N LEU A 412 -19.54 -15.90 -7.88
CA LEU A 412 -18.37 -16.64 -8.37
C LEU A 412 -18.52 -18.17 -8.31
N ALA A 413 -19.42 -18.70 -7.49
CA ALA A 413 -19.75 -20.13 -7.54
C ALA A 413 -20.41 -20.52 -8.88
N VAL A 414 -21.16 -19.60 -9.48
CA VAL A 414 -21.96 -19.85 -10.68
C VAL A 414 -21.31 -19.28 -11.94
N PHE A 415 -20.80 -18.06 -11.89
CA PHE A 415 -20.21 -17.34 -13.02
C PHE A 415 -18.70 -17.13 -12.82
N PRO A 416 -17.84 -17.48 -13.80
CA PRO A 416 -18.20 -18.04 -15.10
C PRO A 416 -18.43 -19.55 -15.11
N SER A 417 -17.97 -20.30 -14.10
CA SER A 417 -17.77 -21.76 -14.15
C SER A 417 -18.98 -22.57 -14.64
N ILE A 418 -20.15 -22.40 -14.02
CA ILE A 418 -21.38 -23.12 -14.44
C ILE A 418 -21.96 -22.46 -15.69
N THR A 419 -21.98 -21.13 -15.75
CA THR A 419 -22.61 -20.41 -16.86
C THR A 419 -21.92 -20.58 -18.21
N ALA A 420 -20.60 -20.81 -18.22
CA ALA A 420 -19.81 -20.99 -19.43
C ALA A 420 -20.00 -22.39 -20.04
N THR A 421 -20.51 -23.36 -19.29
CA THR A 421 -20.87 -24.69 -19.82
C THR A 421 -22.24 -24.70 -20.48
N ILE A 422 -23.06 -23.66 -20.27
CA ILE A 422 -24.40 -23.55 -20.84
C ILE A 422 -24.31 -23.14 -22.32
N VAL A 423 -24.85 -23.98 -23.19
CA VAL A 423 -24.88 -23.78 -24.64
C VAL A 423 -26.32 -23.65 -25.14
N SER A 424 -26.52 -23.05 -26.31
CA SER A 424 -27.85 -22.94 -26.91
C SER A 424 -28.52 -24.31 -27.04
N ILE A 425 -29.83 -24.36 -26.84
CA ILE A 425 -30.63 -25.57 -27.09
C ILE A 425 -30.60 -26.00 -28.56
N ARG A 426 -30.20 -25.10 -29.47
CA ARG A 426 -30.10 -25.35 -30.91
C ARG A 426 -28.69 -25.74 -31.36
N THR A 427 -27.76 -25.95 -30.43
CA THR A 427 -26.40 -26.37 -30.74
C THR A 427 -26.42 -27.67 -31.56
N GLY A 428 -25.78 -27.66 -32.74
CA GLY A 428 -25.72 -28.83 -33.64
C GLY A 428 -26.90 -28.98 -34.61
N LEU A 429 -27.90 -28.08 -34.60
CA LEU A 429 -28.96 -28.04 -35.61
C LEU A 429 -28.55 -27.19 -36.83
N PRO A 430 -28.89 -27.61 -38.06
CA PRO A 430 -28.57 -26.87 -39.28
C PRO A 430 -29.22 -25.48 -39.37
N ASP A 431 -30.35 -25.26 -38.69
CA ASP A 431 -31.06 -23.97 -38.64
C ASP A 431 -30.65 -23.08 -37.44
N ALA A 432 -29.51 -23.35 -36.79
CA ALA A 432 -29.03 -22.53 -35.68
C ALA A 432 -28.65 -21.12 -36.18
N LYS A 433 -29.28 -20.10 -35.61
CA LYS A 433 -28.92 -18.70 -35.92
C LYS A 433 -27.48 -18.43 -35.48
N LEU A 434 -26.85 -17.43 -36.10
CA LEU A 434 -25.46 -17.03 -35.81
C LEU A 434 -25.17 -16.91 -34.30
N LEU A 435 -26.04 -16.22 -33.54
CA LEU A 435 -25.89 -16.03 -32.08
C LEU A 435 -26.10 -17.31 -31.24
N GLN A 436 -26.61 -18.38 -31.83
CA GLN A 436 -26.85 -19.67 -31.18
C GLN A 436 -25.67 -20.63 -31.33
N GLN A 437 -24.64 -20.25 -32.08
CA GLN A 437 -23.40 -21.01 -32.15
C GLN A 437 -22.63 -20.88 -30.83
N PRO A 438 -22.05 -21.96 -30.29
CA PRO A 438 -21.34 -21.93 -28.99
C PRO A 438 -20.24 -20.85 -28.91
N ALA A 439 -19.55 -20.60 -30.03
CA ALA A 439 -18.50 -19.59 -30.14
C ALA A 439 -19.00 -18.15 -29.90
N LEU A 440 -20.29 -17.87 -30.09
CA LEU A 440 -20.91 -16.55 -29.83
C LEU A 440 -21.85 -16.56 -28.64
N PHE A 441 -22.49 -17.69 -28.37
CA PHE A 441 -23.47 -17.82 -27.29
C PHE A 441 -22.84 -17.59 -25.92
N VAL A 442 -21.67 -18.18 -25.67
CA VAL A 442 -20.97 -18.04 -24.38
C VAL A 442 -20.47 -16.59 -24.19
N PRO A 443 -19.71 -15.98 -25.12
CA PRO A 443 -19.32 -14.56 -25.01
C PRO A 443 -20.51 -13.60 -24.90
N LEU A 444 -21.64 -13.91 -25.56
CA LEU A 444 -22.88 -13.14 -25.38
C LEU A 444 -23.41 -13.25 -23.95
N GLY A 445 -23.30 -14.42 -23.31
CA GLY A 445 -23.59 -14.61 -21.88
C GLY A 445 -22.74 -13.74 -20.97
N PHE A 446 -21.42 -13.70 -21.22
CA PHE A 446 -20.50 -12.79 -20.51
C PHE A 446 -20.88 -11.32 -20.69
N ALA A 447 -21.24 -10.93 -21.91
CA ALA A 447 -21.70 -9.58 -22.24
C ALA A 447 -23.01 -9.20 -21.52
N VAL A 448 -23.99 -10.10 -21.50
CA VAL A 448 -25.26 -9.89 -20.79
C VAL A 448 -25.02 -9.78 -19.28
N PHE A 449 -24.14 -10.62 -18.73
CA PHE A 449 -23.76 -10.52 -17.33
C PHE A 449 -23.08 -9.17 -17.03
N ALA A 450 -22.06 -8.79 -17.79
CA ALA A 450 -21.33 -7.56 -17.55
C ALA A 450 -22.20 -6.30 -17.72
N GLY A 451 -23.07 -6.28 -18.74
CA GLY A 451 -24.02 -5.19 -18.96
C GLY A 451 -25.11 -5.13 -17.89
N GLY A 452 -25.60 -6.28 -17.43
CA GLY A 452 -26.54 -6.37 -16.33
C GLY A 452 -25.94 -5.89 -15.00
N ASP A 453 -24.72 -6.32 -14.67
CA ASP A 453 -24.01 -5.88 -13.46
C ASP A 453 -23.78 -4.36 -13.48
N TRP A 454 -23.33 -3.83 -14.62
CA TRP A 454 -23.14 -2.39 -14.77
C TRP A 454 -24.45 -1.62 -14.63
N LEU A 455 -25.53 -2.08 -15.28
CA LEU A 455 -26.87 -1.51 -15.10
C LEU A 455 -27.29 -1.53 -13.61
N GLY A 456 -27.06 -2.65 -12.94
CA GLY A 456 -27.29 -2.81 -11.51
C GLY A 456 -26.56 -1.77 -10.67
N ARG A 457 -25.30 -1.47 -10.98
CA ARG A 457 -24.48 -0.48 -10.27
C ARG A 457 -24.89 0.97 -10.57
N VAL A 458 -25.45 1.23 -11.74
CA VAL A 458 -25.91 2.56 -12.16
C VAL A 458 -27.30 2.87 -11.58
N LEU A 459 -28.18 1.87 -11.43
CA LEU A 459 -29.56 2.08 -10.95
C LEU A 459 -29.66 2.89 -9.63
N PRO A 460 -28.85 2.65 -8.59
CA PRO A 460 -28.89 3.41 -7.34
C PRO A 460 -28.46 4.88 -7.49
N GLN A 461 -27.95 5.33 -8.64
CA GLN A 461 -27.66 6.74 -8.87
C GLN A 461 -28.93 7.59 -8.96
N TRP A 462 -30.07 6.97 -9.24
CA TRP A 462 -31.36 7.64 -9.17
C TRP A 462 -32.00 7.38 -7.79
N GLU A 463 -32.31 8.45 -7.05
CA GLU A 463 -32.87 8.40 -5.68
C GLU A 463 -34.08 7.46 -5.57
N PHE A 464 -34.92 7.38 -6.62
CA PHE A 464 -36.08 6.48 -6.66
C PHE A 464 -35.73 5.00 -6.42
N PHE A 465 -34.54 4.57 -6.84
CA PHE A 465 -34.08 3.19 -6.68
C PHE A 465 -33.21 3.01 -5.43
N GLN A 466 -33.03 4.02 -4.60
CA GLN A 466 -32.24 3.91 -3.38
C GLN A 466 -33.10 3.44 -2.21
N TRP A 467 -32.71 2.32 -1.62
CA TRP A 467 -33.24 1.86 -0.34
C TRP A 467 -32.15 1.08 0.40
N THR A 468 -32.00 1.35 1.70
CA THR A 468 -30.82 0.94 2.48
C THR A 468 -31.15 0.03 3.66
N ASN A 469 -32.36 -0.53 3.71
CA ASN A 469 -32.77 -1.42 4.81
C ASN A 469 -31.96 -2.73 4.81
N TRP A 470 -31.07 -2.90 5.80
CA TRP A 470 -30.17 -4.05 5.91
C TRP A 470 -30.89 -5.41 5.92
N LYS A 471 -32.11 -5.50 6.48
CA LYS A 471 -32.88 -6.76 6.51
C LYS A 471 -33.33 -7.16 5.11
N GLY A 472 -33.80 -6.18 4.34
CA GLY A 472 -34.20 -6.41 2.95
C GLY A 472 -33.00 -6.75 2.09
N LEU A 473 -31.86 -6.04 2.26
CA LEU A 473 -30.63 -6.34 1.54
C LEU A 473 -30.12 -7.76 1.84
N MET A 474 -30.10 -8.16 3.12
CA MET A 474 -29.75 -9.54 3.51
C MET A 474 -30.70 -10.57 2.91
N ALA A 475 -32.02 -10.33 2.96
CA ALA A 475 -33.01 -11.23 2.37
C ALA A 475 -32.81 -11.39 0.85
N CYS A 476 -32.55 -10.28 0.15
CA CYS A 476 -32.21 -10.30 -1.28
C CYS A 476 -30.90 -11.04 -1.55
N SER A 477 -29.86 -10.86 -0.73
CA SER A 477 -28.59 -11.60 -0.85
C SER A 477 -28.78 -13.11 -0.69
N VAL A 478 -29.56 -13.55 0.30
CA VAL A 478 -29.89 -14.97 0.51
C VAL A 478 -30.76 -15.51 -0.64
N ALA A 479 -31.72 -14.72 -1.13
CA ALA A 479 -32.59 -15.12 -2.23
C ALA A 479 -31.79 -15.43 -3.51
N ARG A 480 -30.60 -14.84 -3.71
CA ARG A 480 -29.73 -15.14 -4.86
C ARG A 480 -29.32 -16.62 -4.94
N ILE A 481 -29.34 -17.37 -3.84
CA ILE A 481 -29.02 -18.81 -3.84
C ILE A 481 -29.93 -19.58 -4.82
N VAL A 482 -31.13 -19.08 -5.11
CA VAL A 482 -32.04 -19.65 -6.11
C VAL A 482 -31.44 -19.71 -7.52
N PHE A 483 -30.47 -18.86 -7.85
CA PHE A 483 -29.82 -18.86 -9.16
C PHE A 483 -28.98 -20.11 -9.39
N VAL A 484 -28.41 -20.72 -8.35
CA VAL A 484 -27.61 -21.95 -8.46
C VAL A 484 -28.42 -23.09 -9.11
N PRO A 485 -29.56 -23.55 -8.54
CA PRO A 485 -30.37 -24.57 -9.19
C PRO A 485 -30.95 -24.11 -10.53
N LEU A 486 -31.27 -22.81 -10.71
CA LEU A 486 -31.79 -22.29 -11.99
C LEU A 486 -30.79 -22.44 -13.15
N PHE A 487 -29.51 -22.18 -12.92
CA PHE A 487 -28.47 -22.41 -13.94
C PHE A 487 -28.16 -23.89 -14.12
N LEU A 488 -28.18 -24.69 -13.03
CA LEU A 488 -27.92 -26.13 -13.13
C LEU A 488 -28.97 -26.88 -13.98
N ILE A 489 -30.23 -26.42 -13.99
CA ILE A 489 -31.31 -27.00 -14.82
C ILE A 489 -31.37 -26.45 -16.26
N CYS A 490 -30.49 -25.51 -16.62
CA CYS A 490 -30.31 -25.02 -17.99
C CYS A 490 -29.48 -26.01 -18.85
N ASN A 491 -29.33 -25.69 -20.14
CA ASN A 491 -28.74 -26.59 -21.14
C ASN A 491 -27.20 -26.63 -21.11
N GLN A 492 -26.63 -27.43 -20.21
CA GLN A 492 -25.18 -27.63 -20.06
C GLN A 492 -24.59 -28.59 -21.11
N SER A 493 -23.38 -28.31 -21.60
CA SER A 493 -22.65 -29.11 -22.59
C SER A 493 -21.79 -30.20 -21.93
N ALA A 494 -22.02 -31.46 -22.31
CA ALA A 494 -21.25 -32.69 -22.02
C ALA A 494 -20.50 -32.79 -20.67
N GLY A 495 -21.19 -33.29 -19.63
CA GLY A 495 -20.59 -33.74 -18.36
C GLY A 495 -21.56 -33.80 -17.18
N GLY A 496 -22.63 -33.00 -17.21
CA GLY A 496 -23.63 -32.96 -16.14
C GLY A 496 -24.65 -34.10 -16.22
N THR A 497 -24.85 -34.81 -15.11
CA THR A 497 -25.93 -35.79 -14.87
C THR A 497 -27.33 -35.16 -14.73
N GLY A 498 -27.45 -33.84 -14.96
CA GLY A 498 -28.68 -33.06 -14.79
C GLY A 498 -29.66 -33.19 -15.95
N ARG A 499 -30.96 -33.31 -15.62
CA ARG A 499 -32.07 -33.32 -16.58
C ARG A 499 -32.37 -31.88 -16.98
N THR A 500 -32.25 -31.52 -18.26
CA THR A 500 -32.57 -30.18 -18.78
C THR A 500 -34.06 -29.89 -18.72
N ILE A 501 -34.45 -29.04 -17.77
CA ILE A 501 -35.85 -28.61 -17.55
C ILE A 501 -36.12 -27.29 -18.28
N ILE A 502 -35.23 -26.30 -18.18
CA ILE A 502 -35.38 -25.02 -18.86
C ILE A 502 -34.86 -25.14 -20.30
N ARG A 503 -35.78 -25.30 -21.26
CA ARG A 503 -35.48 -25.47 -22.70
C ARG A 503 -35.73 -24.20 -23.49
N SER A 504 -35.12 -23.08 -23.09
CA SER A 504 -35.23 -21.80 -23.80
C SER A 504 -33.98 -20.94 -23.62
N ASP A 505 -33.35 -20.57 -24.73
CA ASP A 505 -32.21 -19.63 -24.75
C ASP A 505 -32.60 -18.26 -24.18
N ILE A 506 -33.84 -17.81 -24.45
CA ILE A 506 -34.35 -16.52 -23.94
C ILE A 506 -34.50 -16.58 -22.41
N ALA A 507 -34.98 -17.71 -21.88
CA ALA A 507 -35.11 -17.88 -20.44
C ALA A 507 -33.73 -17.87 -19.76
N PHE A 508 -32.72 -18.52 -20.36
CA PHE A 508 -31.34 -18.46 -19.88
C PHE A 508 -30.82 -17.01 -19.83
N PHE A 509 -30.95 -16.23 -20.92
CA PHE A 509 -30.49 -14.84 -20.92
C PHE A 509 -31.29 -13.94 -19.98
N ALA A 510 -32.57 -14.20 -19.78
CA ALA A 510 -33.38 -13.47 -18.79
C ALA A 510 -32.92 -13.78 -17.35
N ILE A 511 -32.62 -15.04 -17.04
CA ILE A 511 -32.06 -15.45 -15.75
C ILE A 511 -30.67 -14.83 -15.56
N MET A 512 -29.82 -14.87 -16.60
CA MET A 512 -28.49 -14.24 -16.60
C MET A 512 -28.58 -12.74 -16.32
N LEU A 513 -29.49 -12.04 -17.01
CA LEU A 513 -29.69 -10.60 -16.81
C LEU A 513 -30.20 -10.30 -15.40
N ALA A 514 -31.18 -11.05 -14.90
CA ALA A 514 -31.69 -10.87 -13.53
C ALA A 514 -30.59 -11.12 -12.48
N PHE A 515 -29.82 -12.19 -12.65
CA PHE A 515 -28.69 -12.55 -11.79
C PHE A 515 -27.61 -11.45 -11.75
N ALA A 516 -27.31 -10.89 -12.92
CA ALA A 516 -26.33 -9.83 -13.10
C ALA A 516 -26.81 -8.48 -12.55
N VAL A 517 -28.01 -8.04 -12.91
CA VAL A 517 -28.59 -6.78 -12.41
C VAL A 517 -28.70 -6.82 -10.89
N THR A 518 -29.18 -7.92 -10.33
CA THR A 518 -29.22 -8.06 -8.87
C THR A 518 -27.82 -8.11 -8.25
N ASN A 519 -26.76 -8.48 -8.98
CA ASN A 519 -25.40 -8.50 -8.43
C ASN A 519 -24.92 -7.08 -8.22
N GLY A 520 -24.95 -6.28 -9.29
CA GLY A 520 -24.54 -4.88 -9.24
C GLY A 520 -25.44 -4.06 -8.32
N TYR A 521 -26.75 -4.26 -8.41
CA TYR A 521 -27.73 -3.48 -7.65
C TYR A 521 -27.64 -3.72 -6.15
N ILE A 522 -27.67 -4.98 -5.70
CA ILE A 522 -27.61 -5.30 -4.27
C ILE A 522 -26.24 -4.92 -3.70
N SER A 523 -25.14 -5.21 -4.42
CA SER A 523 -23.80 -4.87 -3.93
C SER A 523 -23.59 -3.35 -3.80
N THR A 524 -24.03 -2.56 -4.78
CA THR A 524 -23.97 -1.10 -4.69
C THR A 524 -24.86 -0.57 -3.57
N LEU A 525 -26.09 -1.06 -3.40
CA LEU A 525 -26.94 -0.64 -2.29
C LEU A 525 -26.36 -0.99 -0.92
N ILE A 526 -25.67 -2.13 -0.78
CA ILE A 526 -25.00 -2.49 0.48
C ILE A 526 -23.84 -1.53 0.77
N MET A 527 -23.04 -1.18 -0.25
CA MET A 527 -21.97 -0.20 -0.10
C MET A 527 -22.54 1.19 0.27
N LEU A 528 -23.61 1.62 -0.39
CA LEU A 528 -24.30 2.88 -0.10
C LEU A 528 -24.92 2.88 1.31
N ALA A 529 -25.54 1.77 1.72
CA ALA A 529 -26.10 1.60 3.05
C ALA A 529 -25.03 1.73 4.14
N SER A 530 -23.78 1.31 3.88
CA SER A 530 -22.70 1.46 4.85
C SER A 530 -22.25 2.91 5.09
N VAL A 531 -22.52 3.82 4.14
CA VAL A 531 -22.20 5.26 4.29
C VAL A 531 -23.35 6.02 4.94
N VAL A 532 -24.59 5.58 4.70
CA VAL A 532 -25.82 6.23 5.20
C VAL A 532 -26.30 5.61 6.52
N GLU A 533 -25.59 4.60 7.04
CA GLU A 533 -25.95 3.92 8.29
C GLU A 533 -25.84 4.92 9.46
N PRO A 534 -26.97 5.32 10.07
CA PRO A 534 -26.98 6.40 11.08
C PRO A 534 -26.31 6.02 12.39
N THR A 535 -25.87 4.77 12.53
CA THR A 535 -25.14 4.27 13.70
C THR A 535 -23.63 4.48 13.58
N LEU A 536 -23.13 4.91 12.41
CA LEU A 536 -21.71 5.19 12.18
C LEU A 536 -21.40 6.67 12.42
N GLU A 537 -20.28 6.92 13.09
CA GLU A 537 -19.66 8.24 13.20
C GLU A 537 -18.85 8.54 11.91
N GLU A 538 -18.55 9.81 11.61
CA GLU A 538 -17.88 10.20 10.35
C GLU A 538 -16.51 9.51 10.16
N ASP A 539 -15.77 9.30 11.25
CA ASP A 539 -14.49 8.58 11.30
C ASP A 539 -14.64 7.05 11.15
N GLU A 540 -15.83 6.49 11.38
CA GLU A 540 -16.12 5.07 11.21
C GLU A 540 -16.51 4.71 9.77
N ILE A 541 -16.90 5.68 8.93
CA ILE A 541 -17.36 5.44 7.54
C ILE A 541 -16.25 4.86 6.67
N GLU A 542 -15.02 5.39 6.75
CA GLU A 542 -13.87 4.88 5.99
C GLU A 542 -13.55 3.43 6.38
N VAL A 543 -13.59 3.16 7.69
CA VAL A 543 -13.32 1.83 8.26
C VAL A 543 -14.43 0.84 7.86
N ALA A 544 -15.68 1.29 7.76
CA ALA A 544 -16.78 0.48 7.28
C ALA A 544 -16.57 0.06 5.82
N ALA A 545 -16.19 1.00 4.94
CA ALA A 545 -15.94 0.72 3.53
C ALA A 545 -14.82 -0.32 3.33
N THR A 546 -13.72 -0.20 4.09
CA THR A 546 -12.61 -1.18 4.04
C THR A 546 -13.03 -2.56 4.56
N CYS A 547 -13.89 -2.63 5.60
CA CYS A 547 -14.46 -3.88 6.08
C CYS A 547 -15.36 -4.55 5.04
N LEU A 548 -16.24 -3.79 4.38
CA LEU A 548 -17.11 -4.31 3.33
C LEU A 548 -16.32 -4.81 2.11
N ALA A 549 -15.26 -4.10 1.72
CA ALA A 549 -14.35 -4.53 0.64
C ALA A 549 -13.67 -5.87 0.97
N PHE A 550 -13.31 -6.10 2.24
CA PHE A 550 -12.80 -7.39 2.69
C PHE A 550 -13.85 -8.51 2.56
N TYR A 551 -15.07 -8.29 3.06
CA TYR A 551 -16.16 -9.26 2.94
C TYR A 551 -16.50 -9.60 1.48
N LEU A 552 -16.51 -8.60 0.61
CA LEU A 552 -16.66 -8.77 -0.83
C LEU A 552 -15.58 -9.73 -1.37
N THR A 553 -14.32 -9.46 -1.05
CA THR A 553 -13.18 -10.25 -1.56
C THR A 553 -13.19 -11.67 -0.99
N LEU A 554 -13.54 -11.83 0.28
CA LEU A 554 -13.75 -13.14 0.91
C LEU A 554 -14.86 -13.92 0.19
N GLY A 555 -15.92 -13.24 -0.22
CA GLY A 555 -17.01 -13.82 -1.02
C GLY A 555 -16.51 -14.33 -2.36
N LEU A 556 -15.71 -13.53 -3.07
CA LEU A 556 -15.07 -13.95 -4.32
C LEU A 556 -14.23 -15.22 -4.13
N SER A 557 -13.36 -15.26 -3.11
CA SER A 557 -12.48 -16.40 -2.86
C SER A 557 -13.26 -17.68 -2.51
N VAL A 558 -14.26 -17.59 -1.64
CA VAL A 558 -15.10 -18.74 -1.27
C VAL A 558 -15.96 -19.20 -2.44
N GLY A 559 -16.54 -18.28 -3.21
CA GLY A 559 -17.28 -18.61 -4.43
C GLY A 559 -16.40 -19.35 -5.45
N SER A 560 -15.17 -18.89 -5.65
CA SER A 560 -14.20 -19.55 -6.52
C SER A 560 -13.78 -20.94 -6.02
N LEU A 561 -13.84 -21.23 -4.72
CA LEU A 561 -13.61 -22.58 -4.21
C LEU A 561 -14.80 -23.51 -4.47
N LEU A 562 -16.02 -23.01 -4.26
CA LEU A 562 -17.24 -23.78 -4.45
C LEU A 562 -17.41 -24.22 -5.91
N SER A 563 -16.93 -23.43 -6.87
CA SER A 563 -16.97 -23.81 -8.29
C SER A 563 -16.08 -25.03 -8.63
N PHE A 564 -15.07 -25.37 -7.82
CA PHE A 564 -14.28 -26.61 -8.00
C PHE A 564 -14.98 -27.87 -7.51
N ALA A 565 -15.89 -27.75 -6.53
CA ALA A 565 -16.52 -28.90 -5.90
C ALA A 565 -17.42 -29.68 -6.88
N ASP A 566 -17.98 -29.00 -7.89
CA ASP A 566 -18.81 -29.63 -8.92
C ASP A 566 -17.99 -30.35 -10.01
N ASP A 567 -16.76 -29.91 -10.31
CA ASP A 567 -15.91 -30.51 -11.36
C ASP A 567 -15.38 -31.90 -10.98
N HIS A 568 -15.44 -32.30 -9.71
CA HIS A 568 -14.85 -33.55 -9.18
C HIS A 568 -15.86 -34.44 -8.44
N ALA A 569 -17.16 -34.29 -8.68
CA ALA A 569 -18.22 -35.13 -8.09
C ALA A 569 -18.29 -36.56 -8.67
N GLY A 570 -17.15 -37.24 -8.82
CA GLY A 570 -17.03 -38.66 -9.13
C GLY A 570 -16.56 -39.47 -7.90
N PRO A 571 -17.01 -40.73 -7.71
CA PRO A 571 -16.79 -41.50 -6.48
C PRO A 571 -15.31 -41.81 -6.13
N ASN A 572 -14.34 -41.42 -6.96
CA ASN A 572 -12.89 -41.61 -6.74
C ASN A 572 -12.04 -40.34 -6.95
N ALA A 573 -12.63 -39.15 -7.09
CA ALA A 573 -11.86 -37.92 -7.35
C ALA A 573 -11.55 -37.17 -6.04
N GLY A 574 -10.34 -37.36 -5.50
CA GLY A 574 -9.83 -36.50 -4.44
C GLY A 574 -9.50 -35.10 -4.98
N LEU A 575 -9.79 -34.06 -4.20
CA LEU A 575 -9.31 -32.70 -4.48
C LEU A 575 -7.78 -32.71 -4.67
N PRO A 576 -7.24 -32.06 -5.71
CA PRO A 576 -5.79 -31.93 -5.91
C PRO A 576 -5.11 -31.40 -4.64
N LYS A 577 -3.89 -31.86 -4.33
CA LYS A 577 -3.11 -31.38 -3.17
C LYS A 577 -2.96 -29.85 -3.14
N VAL A 578 -2.92 -29.23 -4.32
CA VAL A 578 -2.87 -27.77 -4.49
C VAL A 578 -4.15 -27.09 -3.99
N THR A 579 -5.32 -27.71 -4.18
CA THR A 579 -6.60 -27.18 -3.68
C THR A 579 -6.66 -27.23 -2.16
N TRP A 580 -6.13 -28.28 -1.53
CA TRP A 580 -5.98 -28.35 -0.08
C TRP A 580 -5.00 -27.29 0.47
N LEU A 581 -3.90 -27.04 -0.23
CA LEU A 581 -2.96 -25.98 0.13
C LEU A 581 -3.63 -24.60 0.06
N LEU A 582 -4.42 -24.34 -0.99
CA LEU A 582 -5.13 -23.07 -1.18
C LEU A 582 -6.28 -22.90 -0.18
N LEU A 583 -6.97 -23.99 0.20
CA LEU A 583 -7.95 -24.00 1.29
C LEU A 583 -7.31 -23.67 2.64
N LEU A 584 -6.13 -24.21 2.92
CA LEU A 584 -5.35 -23.86 4.12
C LEU A 584 -4.97 -22.37 4.10
N VAL A 585 -4.52 -21.85 2.96
CA VAL A 585 -4.15 -20.43 2.80
C VAL A 585 -5.37 -19.52 2.98
N LEU A 586 -6.54 -19.88 2.45
CA LEU A 586 -7.78 -19.13 2.65
C LEU A 586 -8.25 -19.13 4.10
N PHE A 587 -8.11 -20.27 4.79
CA PHE A 587 -8.38 -20.36 6.22
C PHE A 587 -7.42 -19.48 7.03
N LEU A 588 -6.13 -19.48 6.68
CA LEU A 588 -5.12 -18.62 7.32
C LEU A 588 -5.39 -17.13 7.04
N ALA A 589 -5.82 -16.75 5.84
CA ALA A 589 -6.18 -15.38 5.48
C ALA A 589 -7.40 -14.87 6.26
N ALA A 590 -8.47 -15.66 6.33
CA ALA A 590 -9.66 -15.36 7.12
C ALA A 590 -9.33 -15.27 8.62
N SER A 591 -8.46 -16.15 9.10
CA SER A 591 -7.98 -16.13 10.49
C SER A 591 -7.09 -14.91 10.78
N ALA A 592 -6.22 -14.52 9.85
CA ALA A 592 -5.38 -13.33 9.96
C ALA A 592 -6.21 -12.04 9.99
N PHE A 593 -7.26 -11.96 9.17
CA PHE A 593 -8.20 -10.84 9.21
C PHE A 593 -9.01 -10.82 10.51
N ALA A 594 -9.50 -11.97 10.99
CA ALA A 594 -10.17 -12.07 12.29
C ALA A 594 -9.24 -11.68 13.44
N LEU A 595 -7.95 -12.02 13.36
CA LEU A 595 -6.92 -11.58 14.31
C LEU A 595 -6.70 -10.06 14.24
N LEU A 596 -6.63 -9.49 13.03
CA LEU A 596 -6.59 -8.04 12.78
C LEU A 596 -7.77 -7.33 13.43
N LEU A 597 -9.00 -7.82 13.24
CA LEU A 597 -10.22 -7.31 13.87
C LEU A 597 -10.18 -7.45 15.41
N SER A 598 -9.58 -8.52 15.95
CA SER A 598 -9.50 -8.72 17.41
C SER A 598 -8.43 -7.87 18.10
N SER A 599 -7.36 -7.51 17.37
CA SER A 599 -6.13 -6.90 17.92
C SER A 599 -6.22 -5.40 18.23
N GLY A 600 -7.26 -4.74 17.71
CA GLY A 600 -7.70 -3.44 18.14
C GLY A 600 -6.71 -2.27 18.23
N LYS A 601 -5.71 -2.22 17.36
CA LYS A 601 -4.86 -1.02 17.20
C LYS A 601 -5.07 -0.44 15.81
N ALA A 602 -5.81 0.67 15.74
CA ALA A 602 -5.71 1.60 14.63
C ALA A 602 -4.24 2.11 14.57
N ALA A 603 -3.69 2.23 13.37
CA ALA A 603 -2.35 2.74 13.20
C ALA A 603 -2.33 4.27 13.47
N PRO A 604 -1.28 4.80 14.12
CA PRO A 604 -1.22 6.22 14.46
C PRO A 604 -0.89 7.08 13.24
N HIS A 605 -1.69 8.13 13.01
CA HIS A 605 -1.41 9.26 12.12
C HIS A 605 -0.26 10.12 12.70
N VAL A 606 0.70 10.53 11.85
CA VAL A 606 1.65 11.62 12.13
C VAL A 606 1.93 12.37 10.82
N SER A 607 1.17 13.43 10.58
CA SER A 607 1.67 14.80 10.57
C SER A 607 3.12 15.09 10.06
N VAL A 608 3.26 15.46 8.77
CA VAL A 608 4.45 16.02 8.06
C VAL A 608 4.40 17.53 7.77
N ALA A 609 5.10 18.39 8.53
CA ALA A 609 5.22 19.82 8.18
C ALA A 609 6.40 20.02 7.23
N GLN A 610 6.13 20.34 5.97
CA GLN A 610 7.10 20.90 5.04
C GLN A 610 7.34 22.37 5.38
N LYS A 611 8.58 22.84 5.24
CA LYS A 611 8.82 24.27 5.01
C LYS A 611 9.69 24.47 3.78
N ALA A 612 9.11 25.23 2.86
CA ALA A 612 9.69 25.68 1.61
C ALA A 612 10.81 26.71 1.86
N PHE A 613 11.77 26.71 0.94
CA PHE A 613 12.82 27.72 0.82
C PHE A 613 12.34 28.86 -0.08
N ALA A 614 12.63 30.09 0.33
CA ALA A 614 12.74 31.25 -0.56
C ALA A 614 14.15 31.87 -0.42
N PRO A 615 14.66 32.55 -1.47
CA PRO A 615 16.08 32.52 -1.80
C PRO A 615 16.80 33.85 -1.57
N THR A 616 18.13 33.81 -1.77
CA THR A 616 18.99 34.76 -2.54
C THR A 616 20.23 35.33 -1.81
N SER A 617 21.39 35.10 -2.47
CA SER A 617 22.56 35.98 -2.68
C SER A 617 23.50 36.41 -1.52
N ILE A 618 24.70 35.78 -1.49
CA ILE A 618 26.09 36.31 -1.74
C ILE A 618 26.29 37.83 -1.44
N PRO A 619 27.32 38.32 -0.69
CA PRO A 619 28.76 38.25 -1.10
C PRO A 619 29.81 38.29 0.08
N PRO A 620 31.10 38.70 -0.08
CA PRO A 620 32.26 37.80 -0.12
C PRO A 620 33.44 38.19 0.82
N SER A 621 34.58 37.47 0.67
CA SER A 621 35.98 37.85 1.01
C SER A 621 36.31 38.03 2.51
N ASP A 622 37.45 37.63 3.06
CA ASP A 622 38.85 37.62 2.61
C ASP A 622 39.73 36.73 3.50
N SER A 623 40.89 36.33 2.98
CA SER A 623 42.03 35.68 3.66
C SER A 623 43.21 36.68 3.70
N PRO A 624 44.47 36.31 4.02
CA PRO A 624 45.05 35.31 4.93
C PRO A 624 46.13 35.95 5.87
N ASP A 625 46.79 35.18 6.76
CA ASP A 625 48.23 34.87 6.61
C ASP A 625 48.97 34.36 7.88
N SER A 626 49.88 33.43 7.59
CA SER A 626 51.25 33.24 8.11
C SER A 626 51.56 32.14 9.16
N SER A 627 52.28 31.13 8.64
CA SER A 627 53.14 30.11 9.26
C SER A 627 54.53 30.66 9.64
N PRO A 628 55.44 29.96 10.38
CA PRO A 628 56.34 28.95 9.75
C PRO A 628 56.85 27.79 10.67
N SER A 629 57.62 26.90 10.03
CA SER A 629 58.17 25.57 10.36
C SER A 629 59.55 25.50 11.05
N LEU A 630 59.93 24.36 11.69
CA LEU A 630 61.08 23.44 11.36
C LEU A 630 61.55 22.47 12.50
N ARG A 631 61.70 21.16 12.14
CA ARG A 631 62.72 20.07 12.41
C ARG A 631 63.61 20.09 13.71
N GLU A 632 64.17 19.02 14.31
CA GLU A 632 64.38 17.56 14.07
C GLU A 632 64.97 16.88 15.36
N ALA A 633 64.49 15.66 15.68
CA ALA A 633 65.24 14.40 15.96
C ALA A 633 66.05 14.08 17.26
N SER A 634 65.73 12.90 17.85
CA SER A 634 66.56 11.84 18.50
C SER A 634 65.96 11.27 19.82
N GLY A 635 65.79 9.95 19.92
CA GLY A 635 65.35 9.20 21.13
C GLY A 635 66.52 8.72 22.02
N PRO A 636 66.38 7.75 22.97
CA PRO A 636 65.23 6.91 23.32
C PRO A 636 64.95 6.74 24.85
N ALA A 637 63.89 5.96 25.17
CA ALA A 637 63.61 5.19 26.40
C ALA A 637 62.95 5.84 27.66
N GLN A 638 61.75 5.31 27.92
CA GLN A 638 61.11 4.93 29.20
C GLN A 638 60.33 5.93 30.09
N SER A 639 59.07 5.50 30.30
CA SER A 639 58.15 5.71 31.43
C SER A 639 57.71 7.14 31.76
N ASN A 640 56.48 7.49 31.39
CA ASN A 640 55.32 7.34 32.28
C ASN A 640 54.03 7.85 31.63
N ALA A 641 52.96 7.11 31.93
CA ALA A 641 51.54 7.47 31.90
C ALA A 641 51.18 8.87 31.35
N GLY A 642 50.63 8.84 30.14
CA GLY A 642 49.76 9.87 29.58
C GLY A 642 48.99 9.21 28.45
N PHE A 643 47.73 8.85 28.69
CA PHE A 643 46.85 8.28 27.67
C PHE A 643 46.61 9.36 26.60
N SER A 644 47.46 9.37 25.56
CA SER A 644 47.23 10.08 24.30
C SER A 644 46.77 9.09 23.23
N SER A 645 45.85 9.56 22.42
CA SER A 645 45.16 8.94 21.30
C SER A 645 46.06 8.39 20.17
N SER A 646 46.64 7.20 20.35
CA SER A 646 47.23 6.42 19.23
C SER A 646 47.47 4.95 19.60
N ASP A 647 46.52 4.04 19.32
CA ASP A 647 46.81 2.67 18.81
C ASP A 647 45.55 1.80 18.48
N SER A 648 44.41 2.39 18.12
CA SER A 648 43.17 1.61 17.87
C SER A 648 43.30 0.60 16.72
N SER A 649 44.24 0.80 15.78
CA SER A 649 44.47 -0.11 14.65
C SER A 649 45.15 -1.42 15.07
N GLY A 650 46.08 -1.40 16.02
CA GLY A 650 46.81 -2.59 16.47
C GLY A 650 45.90 -3.53 17.26
N PHE A 651 45.09 -2.97 18.16
CA PHE A 651 44.14 -3.75 18.95
C PHE A 651 43.08 -4.43 18.06
N LEU A 652 42.45 -3.71 17.13
CA LEU A 652 41.46 -4.31 16.24
C LEU A 652 42.06 -5.34 15.28
N ALA A 653 43.28 -5.14 14.80
CA ALA A 653 44.00 -6.14 14.03
C ALA A 653 44.25 -7.43 14.85
N SER A 654 44.60 -7.30 16.15
CA SER A 654 44.78 -8.46 17.03
C SER A 654 43.47 -9.23 17.27
N LEU A 655 42.32 -8.53 17.34
CA LEU A 655 41.02 -9.18 17.43
C LEU A 655 40.61 -9.83 16.10
N ALA A 656 40.91 -9.18 14.97
CA ALA A 656 40.70 -9.73 13.64
C ALA A 656 41.43 -11.07 13.48
N GLU A 657 42.70 -11.13 13.89
CA GLU A 657 43.49 -12.36 13.90
C GLU A 657 42.90 -13.39 14.88
N LYS A 658 42.67 -12.99 16.14
CA LYS A 658 42.17 -13.89 17.20
C LYS A 658 40.85 -14.57 16.82
N TYR A 659 39.92 -13.85 16.20
CA TYR A 659 38.59 -14.35 15.87
C TYR A 659 38.40 -14.72 14.39
N SER A 660 39.48 -14.67 13.60
CA SER A 660 39.49 -14.98 12.16
C SER A 660 38.48 -14.13 11.38
N MET A 661 38.55 -12.81 11.54
CA MET A 661 37.71 -11.84 10.86
C MET A 661 38.53 -10.95 9.93
N SER A 662 37.88 -10.41 8.90
CA SER A 662 38.44 -9.47 7.94
C SER A 662 37.62 -8.17 7.93
N PRO A 663 38.09 -7.09 7.27
CA PRO A 663 37.29 -5.88 7.14
C PRO A 663 35.91 -6.17 6.51
N ALA A 664 34.85 -5.61 7.09
CA ALA A 664 33.48 -5.79 6.59
C ALA A 664 33.26 -5.07 5.25
N ALA A 665 32.08 -5.28 4.64
CA ALA A 665 31.69 -4.63 3.38
C ALA A 665 31.80 -3.10 3.44
N VAL A 666 31.44 -2.50 4.57
CA VAL A 666 31.75 -1.11 4.92
C VAL A 666 32.69 -1.13 6.12
N PRO A 667 34.01 -0.94 5.95
CA PRO A 667 34.98 -1.10 7.03
C PRO A 667 35.01 0.07 8.01
N THR A 668 34.55 1.25 7.59
CA THR A 668 34.43 2.47 8.41
C THR A 668 33.33 3.37 7.86
N LEU A 669 32.75 4.22 8.72
CA LEU A 669 31.80 5.26 8.29
C LEU A 669 32.56 6.55 7.96
N LEU A 670 32.31 7.10 6.77
CA LEU A 670 32.91 8.36 6.34
C LEU A 670 32.39 9.52 7.20
N MET A 671 33.27 10.43 7.62
CA MET A 671 32.89 11.66 8.31
C MET A 671 33.02 12.84 7.35
N PRO A 672 32.15 13.87 7.42
CA PRO A 672 32.31 15.06 6.61
C PRO A 672 33.54 15.85 7.02
N THR A 673 34.06 16.64 6.10
CA THR A 673 35.26 17.47 6.32
C THR A 673 34.96 18.80 7.03
N ALA A 674 33.69 19.15 7.18
CA ALA A 674 33.23 20.39 7.81
C ALA A 674 32.02 20.13 8.72
N GLU A 675 31.75 21.09 9.61
CA GLU A 675 30.57 21.06 10.46
C GLU A 675 29.28 21.19 9.63
N THR A 676 28.25 20.46 10.01
CA THR A 676 26.91 20.62 9.45
C THR A 676 25.86 20.35 10.51
N LYS A 677 24.83 21.19 10.54
CA LYS A 677 23.65 21.00 11.41
C LYS A 677 22.67 19.97 10.86
N ASP A 678 22.76 19.64 9.58
CA ASP A 678 21.96 18.60 8.94
C ASP A 678 22.85 17.36 8.71
N ALA A 679 23.03 16.56 9.77
CA ALA A 679 23.70 15.27 9.63
C ALA A 679 22.81 14.23 8.92
N GLY A 680 21.50 14.46 8.89
CA GLY A 680 20.51 13.55 8.32
C GLY A 680 20.72 13.28 6.84
N ALA A 681 20.90 14.33 6.05
CA ALA A 681 21.17 14.22 4.62
C ALA A 681 22.46 13.44 4.33
N PHE A 682 23.54 13.74 5.07
CA PHE A 682 24.85 13.09 4.90
C PHE A 682 24.81 11.61 5.31
N ILE A 683 24.14 11.27 6.41
CA ILE A 683 23.99 9.88 6.84
C ILE A 683 23.13 9.10 5.83
N ALA A 684 22.10 9.71 5.25
CA ALA A 684 21.29 9.05 4.22
C ALA A 684 22.08 8.78 2.93
N SER A 685 22.95 9.70 2.50
CA SER A 685 23.75 9.55 1.29
C SER A 685 24.96 8.63 1.48
N ASP A 686 25.72 8.81 2.55
CA ASP A 686 27.06 8.27 2.68
C ASP A 686 27.16 7.08 3.67
N TRP A 687 26.17 6.88 4.54
CA TRP A 687 26.18 5.77 5.52
C TRP A 687 25.27 4.60 5.14
N HIS A 688 24.70 4.60 3.92
CA HIS A 688 23.86 3.51 3.39
C HIS A 688 22.75 3.06 4.37
N ALA A 689 21.93 4.01 4.82
CA ALA A 689 20.86 3.76 5.77
C ALA A 689 19.75 2.88 5.18
N LEU A 690 19.48 1.72 5.80
CA LEU A 690 18.42 0.78 5.43
C LEU A 690 17.05 1.22 5.94
N LYS A 691 17.05 2.03 7.00
CA LYS A 691 15.87 2.49 7.71
C LYS A 691 16.13 3.89 8.23
N ALA A 692 15.59 4.89 7.54
CA ALA A 692 15.71 6.28 7.95
C ALA A 692 14.70 6.59 9.07
N THR A 693 15.19 7.13 10.17
CA THR A 693 14.41 7.85 11.19
C THR A 693 14.72 9.33 11.11
N ASP A 694 13.84 10.19 11.62
CA ASP A 694 14.10 11.62 11.79
C ASP A 694 15.44 11.83 12.51
N GLN A 695 16.36 12.58 11.89
CA GLN A 695 17.74 12.78 12.36
C GLN A 695 17.99 14.22 12.78
N LYS A 696 16.94 14.99 13.06
CA LYS A 696 17.01 16.40 13.45
C LYS A 696 17.90 16.72 14.64
N ASP A 697 18.12 15.74 15.51
CA ASP A 697 18.95 15.88 16.71
C ASP A 697 20.42 15.46 16.48
N LEU A 698 20.78 15.13 15.23
CA LEU A 698 22.15 14.79 14.83
C LEU A 698 22.81 15.96 14.07
N SER A 699 24.04 16.25 14.44
CA SER A 699 24.88 17.25 13.78
C SER A 699 26.31 16.75 13.68
N PHE A 700 27.06 17.23 12.70
CA PHE A 700 28.51 17.06 12.66
C PHE A 700 29.16 18.33 13.18
N VAL A 701 29.95 18.20 14.24
CA VAL A 701 30.59 19.34 14.93
C VAL A 701 32.07 19.09 15.13
N LYS A 702 32.85 20.16 15.29
CA LYS A 702 34.23 20.03 15.74
C LYS A 702 34.26 19.42 17.14
N ASN A 703 35.16 18.45 17.33
CA ASN A 703 35.32 17.70 18.57
C ASN A 703 35.34 18.65 19.80
N PRO A 704 34.32 18.59 20.67
CA PRO A 704 34.24 19.48 21.83
C PRO A 704 34.88 18.90 23.09
N LEU A 705 35.32 17.63 23.04
CA LEU A 705 35.98 16.96 24.16
C LEU A 705 37.50 17.07 24.09
N ASP A 706 38.08 17.18 22.89
CA ASP A 706 39.51 17.40 22.67
C ASP A 706 39.78 18.56 21.72
N SER A 707 40.94 19.21 21.82
CA SER A 707 41.37 20.29 20.93
C SER A 707 41.73 19.85 19.50
N ALA A 708 41.60 18.55 19.18
CA ALA A 708 42.14 17.91 17.98
C ALA A 708 41.53 18.41 16.66
N GLY A 709 40.39 19.10 16.71
CA GLY A 709 39.80 19.74 15.54
C GLY A 709 39.13 18.81 14.53
N ASP A 710 39.14 17.50 14.79
CA ASP A 710 38.40 16.51 14.01
C ASP A 710 36.88 16.73 14.09
N ILE A 711 36.17 16.39 13.03
CA ILE A 711 34.71 16.40 13.00
C ILE A 711 34.17 15.10 13.61
N VAL A 712 33.18 15.23 14.49
CA VAL A 712 32.51 14.11 15.17
C VAL A 712 31.00 14.21 15.00
N LEU A 713 30.33 13.06 15.02
CA LEU A 713 28.87 13.04 15.05
C LEU A 713 28.40 13.39 16.47
N GLN A 714 27.69 14.50 16.63
CA GLN A 714 27.02 14.93 17.84
C GLN A 714 25.55 14.49 17.81
N MET A 715 25.09 14.03 18.95
CA MET A 715 23.69 13.75 19.25
C MET A 715 23.25 14.68 20.38
N GLU A 716 22.18 15.44 20.16
CA GLU A 716 21.56 16.31 21.15
C GLU A 716 20.40 15.60 21.89
N TYR A 717 20.41 15.71 23.22
CA TYR A 717 19.31 15.28 24.07
C TYR A 717 18.72 16.52 24.75
N PRO A 718 17.61 17.07 24.25
CA PRO A 718 16.93 18.18 24.89
C PRO A 718 16.49 17.82 26.31
N LYS A 719 16.47 18.79 27.20
CA LYS A 719 15.94 18.64 28.56
C LYS A 719 14.53 18.07 28.52
N GLY A 720 14.27 17.05 29.34
CA GLY A 720 12.99 16.37 29.39
C GLY A 720 12.86 15.19 28.40
N SER A 721 13.83 15.00 27.50
CA SER A 721 13.77 13.94 26.49
C SER A 721 14.01 12.54 27.03
N TYR A 722 13.23 11.58 26.56
CA TYR A 722 13.41 10.14 26.75
C TYR A 722 12.58 9.36 25.70
N SER A 723 12.69 8.03 25.66
CA SER A 723 12.00 7.20 24.66
C SER A 723 10.47 7.26 24.63
N GLY A 724 9.83 7.94 25.58
CA GLY A 724 8.37 8.15 25.63
C GLY A 724 7.95 9.62 25.49
N SER A 725 8.88 10.55 25.25
CA SER A 725 8.58 11.94 24.91
C SER A 725 8.58 12.17 23.41
N ASP A 726 7.98 13.29 22.96
CA ASP A 726 7.90 13.70 21.56
C ASP A 726 9.24 14.24 21.00
N SER A 727 10.27 14.34 21.83
CA SER A 727 11.59 14.90 21.49
C SER A 727 12.76 14.10 22.06
N GLY A 728 13.89 14.17 21.34
CA GLY A 728 15.24 13.83 21.77
C GLY A 728 15.64 12.37 21.59
N GLY A 729 16.48 12.11 20.59
CA GLY A 729 17.14 10.83 20.40
C GLY A 729 16.94 10.21 19.03
N VAL A 730 17.88 9.35 18.62
CA VAL A 730 17.75 8.54 17.40
C VAL A 730 17.48 7.09 17.78
N GLY A 731 16.34 6.55 17.34
CA GLY A 731 15.93 5.19 17.66
C GLY A 731 15.71 4.33 16.43
N GLY A 732 16.58 3.33 16.22
CA GLY A 732 16.33 2.31 15.19
C GLY A 732 16.81 2.63 13.79
N LEU A 733 17.74 3.59 13.66
CA LEU A 733 18.53 3.79 12.44
C LEU A 733 19.41 2.55 12.20
N GLN A 734 19.19 1.85 11.09
CA GLN A 734 19.96 0.66 10.71
C GLN A 734 20.83 0.97 9.50
N LEU A 735 22.12 0.64 9.59
CA LEU A 735 23.14 0.91 8.56
C LEU A 735 23.69 -0.41 8.00
N ALA A 736 23.69 -0.56 6.66
CA ALA A 736 24.06 -1.79 5.95
C ALA A 736 25.59 -2.04 5.90
N VAL A 737 26.23 -2.25 7.04
CA VAL A 737 27.71 -2.26 7.10
C VAL A 737 28.36 -3.62 6.87
N TYR A 738 27.62 -4.72 6.99
CA TYR A 738 28.14 -6.09 6.90
C TYR A 738 27.85 -6.81 5.56
N GLY A 739 27.11 -6.19 4.66
CA GLY A 739 26.77 -6.77 3.35
C GLY A 739 25.79 -7.95 3.45
N GLU A 740 25.98 -8.97 2.61
CA GLU A 740 25.20 -10.21 2.65
C GLU A 740 25.57 -11.02 3.90
N GLY A 741 24.86 -10.77 5.01
CA GLY A 741 24.69 -11.66 6.16
C GLY A 741 25.91 -12.41 6.69
N GLN A 742 26.50 -11.94 7.79
CA GLN A 742 27.74 -12.45 8.37
C GLN A 742 27.52 -13.26 9.66
N ASN A 743 28.27 -14.35 9.87
CA ASN A 743 28.16 -15.17 11.09
C ASN A 743 29.08 -14.70 12.22
N ARG A 744 30.06 -13.87 11.89
CA ARG A 744 30.97 -13.18 12.79
C ARG A 744 30.92 -11.68 12.51
N ALA A 745 30.83 -10.87 13.55
CA ALA A 745 30.80 -9.42 13.40
C ALA A 745 31.51 -8.74 14.57
N ILE A 746 32.33 -7.74 14.25
CA ILE A 746 32.88 -6.77 15.20
C ILE A 746 32.35 -5.38 14.85
N LEU A 747 31.90 -4.68 15.88
CA LEU A 747 31.57 -3.25 15.85
C LEU A 747 32.46 -2.54 16.87
N SER A 748 33.29 -1.60 16.42
CA SER A 748 34.07 -0.71 17.28
C SER A 748 33.72 0.73 17.00
N TYR A 749 33.59 1.54 18.06
CA TYR A 749 33.44 2.99 17.95
C TYR A 749 33.86 3.68 19.24
N GLU A 750 34.13 4.97 19.16
CA GLU A 750 34.34 5.82 20.33
C GLU A 750 33.08 6.60 20.63
N VAL A 751 32.70 6.61 21.91
CA VAL A 751 31.61 7.43 22.44
C VAL A 751 32.12 8.36 23.52
N GLY A 752 31.75 9.63 23.41
CA GLY A 752 32.02 10.66 24.41
C GLY A 752 30.70 11.25 24.92
N PHE A 753 30.69 11.69 26.16
CA PHE A 753 29.57 12.44 26.74
C PHE A 753 30.06 13.83 27.13
N ASN A 754 29.25 14.88 26.94
CA ASN A 754 29.67 16.23 27.30
C ASN A 754 30.02 16.35 28.80
N LYS A 755 30.85 17.33 29.15
CA LYS A 755 31.21 17.58 30.55
C LYS A 755 29.95 17.88 31.35
N GLY A 756 29.75 17.16 32.46
CA GLY A 756 28.56 17.30 33.30
C GLY A 756 27.33 16.54 32.81
N PHE A 757 27.47 15.62 31.84
CA PHE A 757 26.37 14.74 31.41
C PHE A 757 25.81 13.95 32.60
N ASP A 758 24.50 14.10 32.85
CA ASP A 758 23.77 13.34 33.86
C ASP A 758 23.19 12.07 33.24
N PHE A 759 23.66 10.91 33.73
CA PHE A 759 23.27 9.61 33.18
C PHE A 759 21.85 9.16 33.62
N VAL A 760 21.27 9.82 34.62
CA VAL A 760 19.92 9.54 35.16
C VAL A 760 19.75 8.03 35.43
N LYS A 761 18.72 7.38 34.87
CA LYS A 761 18.46 5.94 35.00
C LYS A 761 19.01 5.10 33.84
N GLY A 762 19.48 5.76 32.78
CA GLY A 762 20.07 5.12 31.62
C GLY A 762 19.50 5.50 30.26
N GLY A 763 20.18 5.05 29.22
CA GLY A 763 19.84 5.30 27.82
C GLY A 763 20.56 4.33 26.89
N LYS A 764 20.24 4.40 25.61
CA LYS A 764 20.65 3.42 24.59
C LYS A 764 21.90 3.92 23.88
N LEU A 765 22.70 3.00 23.39
CA LEU A 765 23.86 3.27 22.56
C LEU A 765 23.88 2.31 21.36
N PRO A 766 24.60 2.66 20.28
CA PRO A 766 24.70 1.82 19.10
C PRO A 766 25.19 0.40 19.40
N GLY A 767 24.74 -0.57 18.61
CA GLY A 767 25.17 -1.97 18.70
C GLY A 767 24.84 -2.79 17.46
N LEU A 768 25.22 -4.06 17.47
CA LEU A 768 25.00 -4.98 16.36
C LEU A 768 23.52 -5.37 16.18
N TYR A 769 23.13 -5.59 14.93
CA TYR A 769 21.82 -6.09 14.53
C TYR A 769 21.96 -7.19 13.47
N GLY A 770 21.10 -8.19 13.55
CA GLY A 770 21.04 -9.25 12.57
C GLY A 770 19.64 -9.68 12.21
N GLY A 771 19.49 -10.24 11.01
CA GLY A 771 18.24 -10.69 10.43
C GLY A 771 17.50 -9.62 9.63
N ASP A 772 16.18 -9.78 9.53
CA ASP A 772 15.29 -8.92 8.74
C ASP A 772 15.26 -7.50 9.31
N THR A 773 15.50 -6.50 8.46
CA THR A 773 15.53 -5.07 8.80
C THR A 773 14.14 -4.51 9.14
N ASN A 774 13.08 -5.17 8.69
CA ASN A 774 11.69 -4.83 9.01
C ASN A 774 11.18 -5.51 10.28
N ALA A 775 11.90 -6.52 10.78
CA ALA A 775 11.56 -7.18 12.04
C ALA A 775 11.86 -6.28 13.26
N HIS A 776 11.19 -6.58 14.37
CA HIS A 776 11.29 -5.79 15.60
C HIS A 776 11.91 -6.61 16.73
N CYS A 777 13.22 -6.45 16.91
CA CYS A 777 13.97 -6.94 18.08
C CYS A 777 14.32 -5.79 19.04
N THR A 778 13.34 -4.93 19.32
CA THR A 778 13.46 -3.69 20.10
C THR A 778 12.13 -3.34 20.79
N GLY A 779 12.14 -2.41 21.75
CA GLY A 779 10.91 -1.80 22.29
C GLY A 779 9.94 -2.77 22.97
N GLY A 780 10.43 -3.88 23.51
CA GLY A 780 9.62 -4.95 24.11
C GLY A 780 8.99 -5.91 23.09
N LYS A 781 9.50 -5.95 21.85
CA LYS A 781 9.16 -6.94 20.83
C LYS A 781 10.38 -7.79 20.51
N ASN A 782 10.14 -9.08 20.32
CA ASN A 782 11.13 -10.06 19.88
C ASN A 782 10.60 -10.72 18.61
N SER A 783 11.49 -11.19 17.74
CA SER A 783 11.15 -11.94 16.53
C SER A 783 12.15 -13.05 16.32
N GLU A 784 11.72 -14.18 15.78
CA GLU A 784 12.60 -15.27 15.36
C GLU A 784 13.43 -14.92 14.12
N THR A 785 13.05 -13.84 13.44
CA THR A 785 13.72 -13.36 12.22
C THR A 785 14.77 -12.28 12.48
N CYS A 786 15.06 -11.91 13.73
CA CYS A 786 16.11 -10.95 14.06
C CYS A 786 16.76 -11.16 15.44
N PHE A 787 17.85 -10.45 15.67
CA PHE A 787 18.39 -10.16 17.00
C PHE A 787 18.94 -8.73 17.06
N SER A 788 19.00 -8.15 18.27
CA SER A 788 19.71 -6.87 18.48
C SER A 788 20.57 -6.92 19.74
N LEU A 789 21.74 -6.29 19.68
CA LEU A 789 22.77 -6.29 20.73
C LEU A 789 23.24 -4.87 21.01
N ARG A 790 22.30 -3.98 21.35
CA ARG A 790 22.61 -2.58 21.68
C ARG A 790 23.37 -2.49 23.00
N LEU A 791 24.09 -1.39 23.17
CA LEU A 791 24.62 -1.02 24.48
C LEU A 791 23.62 -0.14 25.22
N MET A 792 23.73 -0.11 26.54
CA MET A 792 23.02 0.88 27.36
C MET A 792 23.98 1.47 28.39
N TRP A 793 23.87 2.78 28.63
CA TRP A 793 24.34 3.36 29.88
C TRP A 793 23.24 3.26 30.93
N ARG A 794 23.64 3.27 32.19
CA ARG A 794 22.80 3.26 33.39
C ARG A 794 23.26 4.37 34.32
N GLN A 795 22.63 4.44 35.48
CA GLN A 795 22.99 5.37 36.54
C GLN A 795 24.50 5.32 36.82
N ASP A 796 25.08 6.48 37.10
CA ASP A 796 26.51 6.68 37.33
C ASP A 796 27.41 6.26 36.15
N GLY A 797 26.85 6.23 34.94
CA GLY A 797 27.57 5.87 33.72
C GLY A 797 27.80 4.37 33.55
N GLN A 798 27.25 3.50 34.40
CA GLN A 798 27.44 2.05 34.29
C GLN A 798 27.01 1.51 32.91
N GLY A 799 27.86 0.71 32.27
CA GLY A 799 27.59 0.12 30.96
C GLY A 799 27.00 -1.30 31.04
N GLU A 800 26.21 -1.68 30.05
CA GLU A 800 25.71 -3.05 29.85
C GLU A 800 25.53 -3.37 28.36
N VAL A 801 25.52 -4.67 28.00
CA VAL A 801 24.92 -5.12 26.73
C VAL A 801 23.43 -5.36 26.97
N TYR A 802 22.60 -4.74 26.14
CA TYR A 802 21.15 -4.82 26.19
C TYR A 802 20.63 -5.53 24.94
N ALA A 803 20.37 -6.83 25.11
CA ALA A 803 20.13 -7.76 24.02
C ALA A 803 18.65 -8.13 23.86
N TYR A 804 18.23 -8.36 22.62
CA TYR A 804 16.99 -9.04 22.25
C TYR A 804 17.38 -10.32 21.51
N ILE A 805 17.52 -11.40 22.27
CA ILE A 805 17.97 -12.72 21.84
C ILE A 805 17.07 -13.79 22.46
N PRO A 806 16.97 -15.00 21.90
CA PRO A 806 16.27 -16.11 22.53
C PRO A 806 17.03 -16.55 23.80
N THR A 807 16.29 -17.10 24.76
CA THR A 807 16.82 -17.54 26.06
C THR A 807 16.41 -18.98 26.33
N TYR A 808 17.13 -19.66 27.22
CA TYR A 808 16.83 -21.04 27.65
C TYR A 808 16.96 -21.16 29.18
N PRO A 809 16.31 -22.17 29.83
CA PRO A 809 16.18 -22.23 31.29
C PRO A 809 17.47 -22.13 32.11
N LYS A 810 18.62 -22.51 31.53
CA LYS A 810 19.93 -22.45 32.19
C LYS A 810 20.76 -21.19 31.90
N PHE A 811 20.36 -20.40 30.91
CA PHE A 811 21.09 -19.22 30.46
C PHE A 811 21.27 -18.17 31.56
N CYS A 812 20.32 -18.08 32.50
CA CYS A 812 20.36 -17.14 33.63
C CYS A 812 20.79 -17.77 34.96
N SER A 813 20.84 -19.09 35.06
CA SER A 813 21.12 -19.80 36.32
C SER A 813 22.60 -20.15 36.52
N GLU A 814 23.41 -20.14 35.46
CA GLU A 814 24.82 -20.57 35.48
C GLU A 814 25.84 -19.42 35.49
N SER A 815 25.42 -18.17 35.75
CA SER A 815 26.36 -17.05 35.99
C SER A 815 27.01 -17.15 37.39
N ALA A 816 27.74 -18.24 37.63
CA ALA A 816 28.58 -18.43 38.79
C ALA A 816 29.74 -17.41 38.74
N GLY A 817 29.69 -16.41 39.62
CA GLY A 817 30.81 -15.48 39.83
C GLY A 817 30.56 -14.05 39.35
N SER A 818 29.73 -13.31 40.09
CA SER A 818 29.77 -11.84 40.19
C SER A 818 29.58 -10.98 38.93
N LYS A 819 29.02 -11.51 37.83
CA LYS A 819 28.49 -10.67 36.75
C LYS A 819 27.20 -11.28 36.20
N SER A 820 26.13 -10.51 36.27
CA SER A 820 24.76 -11.00 36.22
C SER A 820 24.13 -10.86 34.84
N VAL A 821 23.52 -11.93 34.34
CA VAL A 821 22.60 -11.91 33.20
C VAL A 821 21.18 -11.87 33.74
N TYR A 822 20.44 -10.80 33.45
CA TYR A 822 19.06 -10.63 33.86
C TYR A 822 18.14 -10.60 32.66
N VAL A 823 17.15 -11.50 32.64
CA VAL A 823 16.00 -11.39 31.74
C VAL A 823 15.05 -10.34 32.30
N ILE A 824 14.82 -9.30 31.51
CA ILE A 824 13.89 -8.22 31.80
C ILE A 824 12.58 -8.55 31.08
N PRO A 825 11.55 -9.04 31.79
CA PRO A 825 10.23 -9.23 31.21
C PRO A 825 9.65 -7.85 30.86
N MET A 826 9.30 -7.66 29.60
CA MET A 826 8.61 -6.46 29.13
C MET A 826 7.13 -6.81 28.96
N VAL A 827 6.38 -6.70 30.06
CA VAL A 827 4.94 -6.95 30.09
C VAL A 827 4.21 -5.60 30.07
N SER A 828 3.45 -5.38 29.01
CA SER A 828 2.49 -4.29 28.86
C SER A 828 1.24 -4.88 28.21
N ALA A 829 0.06 -4.27 28.38
CA ALA A 829 -1.25 -4.81 27.98
C ALA A 829 -1.38 -5.36 26.55
N ASN A 830 -0.38 -5.15 25.67
CA ASN A 830 -0.28 -5.70 24.31
C ASN A 830 1.19 -5.96 23.85
N ARG A 831 2.13 -6.18 24.77
CA ARG A 831 3.54 -6.51 24.47
C ARG A 831 4.01 -7.57 25.45
N ASN A 832 4.37 -8.74 24.92
CA ASN A 832 5.05 -9.81 25.65
C ASN A 832 6.39 -10.05 24.95
N GLY A 833 7.40 -9.31 25.37
CA GLY A 833 8.77 -9.49 24.90
C GLY A 833 9.75 -9.55 26.06
N ARG A 834 10.98 -9.95 25.79
CA ARG A 834 12.06 -10.03 26.77
C ARG A 834 13.28 -9.33 26.21
N ALA A 835 13.88 -8.51 27.05
CA ALA A 835 15.24 -8.03 26.82
C ALA A 835 16.16 -8.68 27.85
N VAL A 836 17.43 -8.85 27.50
CA VAL A 836 18.44 -9.39 28.39
C VAL A 836 19.43 -8.27 28.71
N SER A 837 19.56 -7.96 30.00
CA SER A 837 20.64 -7.09 30.51
C SER A 837 21.80 -7.99 30.90
N ILE A 838 22.91 -7.85 30.18
CA ILE A 838 24.10 -8.68 30.33
C ILE A 838 25.16 -7.83 31.02
N HIS A 839 25.55 -8.25 32.23
CA HIS A 839 26.73 -7.78 32.96
C HIS A 839 26.72 -6.26 33.20
N ARG A 840 25.58 -5.71 33.64
CA ARG A 840 25.44 -4.30 34.03
C ARG A 840 26.50 -3.89 35.05
N GLY A 841 27.17 -2.77 34.79
CA GLY A 841 28.18 -2.19 35.68
C GLY A 841 29.56 -2.84 35.57
N ALA A 842 29.76 -3.76 34.61
CA ALA A 842 31.09 -4.36 34.37
C ALA A 842 32.14 -3.34 33.88
N PHE A 843 31.69 -2.20 33.37
CA PHE A 843 32.46 -1.01 33.04
C PHE A 843 31.57 0.24 33.23
N ALA A 844 32.15 1.43 33.16
CA ALA A 844 31.40 2.68 33.26
C ALA A 844 31.93 3.73 32.29
N PHE A 845 31.02 4.48 31.69
CA PHE A 845 31.29 5.68 30.92
C PHE A 845 31.54 6.86 31.86
N LYS A 846 32.41 7.77 31.45
CA LYS A 846 32.72 8.97 32.21
C LYS A 846 32.42 10.21 31.38
N ALA A 847 31.60 11.11 31.94
CA ALA A 847 31.30 12.40 31.35
C ALA A 847 32.57 13.23 31.13
N GLY A 848 32.67 13.88 29.97
CA GLY A 848 33.82 14.71 29.59
C GLY A 848 35.02 13.94 29.04
N SER A 849 34.92 12.64 28.77
CA SER A 849 36.00 11.83 28.20
C SER A 849 35.49 10.82 27.18
N TRP A 850 36.34 10.45 26.22
CA TRP A 850 36.07 9.39 25.25
C TRP A 850 36.21 8.00 25.86
N THR A 851 35.34 7.09 25.45
CA THR A 851 35.42 5.65 25.74
C THR A 851 35.30 4.90 24.43
N GLN A 852 36.32 4.12 24.07
CA GLN A 852 36.19 3.15 22.97
C GLN A 852 35.42 1.94 23.45
N VAL A 853 34.44 1.49 22.66
CA VAL A 853 33.72 0.25 22.89
C VAL A 853 33.87 -0.65 21.67
N THR A 854 34.21 -1.92 21.90
CA THR A 854 34.36 -2.91 20.83
C THR A 854 33.54 -4.15 21.17
N GLN A 855 32.48 -4.38 20.40
CA GLN A 855 31.59 -5.53 20.51
C GLN A 855 32.01 -6.61 19.53
N VAL A 856 32.21 -7.84 20.02
CA VAL A 856 32.55 -9.03 19.22
C VAL A 856 31.41 -10.03 19.35
N VAL A 857 30.90 -10.52 18.22
CA VAL A 857 29.79 -11.48 18.16
C VAL A 857 30.12 -12.61 17.20
N ILE A 858 29.97 -13.84 17.68
CA ILE A 858 30.07 -15.06 16.89
C ILE A 858 28.75 -15.82 17.07
N LEU A 859 27.99 -15.97 15.99
CA LEU A 859 26.67 -16.60 16.04
C LEU A 859 26.78 -18.11 16.33
N ASN A 860 25.77 -18.65 17.01
CA ASN A 860 25.64 -20.09 17.20
C ASN A 860 25.54 -20.81 15.84
N SER A 861 26.18 -21.98 15.74
CA SER A 861 26.25 -22.75 14.50
C SER A 861 24.90 -23.33 14.11
N GLU A 862 24.20 -23.95 15.07
CA GLU A 862 22.88 -24.54 14.89
C GLU A 862 21.82 -23.86 15.77
N PRO A 863 20.55 -23.81 15.34
CA PRO A 863 19.45 -23.15 16.07
C PRO A 863 19.25 -23.61 17.51
N ASP A 864 19.56 -24.86 17.80
CA ASP A 864 19.37 -25.53 19.09
C ASP A 864 20.69 -25.75 19.84
N LEU A 865 21.79 -25.15 19.40
CA LEU A 865 23.09 -25.29 20.05
C LEU A 865 23.51 -24.00 20.76
N ALA A 866 23.73 -24.09 22.07
CA ALA A 866 24.25 -22.99 22.87
C ALA A 866 25.78 -22.92 22.76
N ASN A 867 26.30 -22.39 21.65
CA ASN A 867 27.74 -22.21 21.42
C ASN A 867 28.13 -20.84 20.85
N GLY A 868 27.21 -19.88 20.81
CA GLY A 868 27.52 -18.51 20.40
C GLY A 868 28.38 -17.78 21.43
N TYR A 869 29.14 -16.80 20.97
CA TYR A 869 30.09 -16.04 21.79
C TYR A 869 29.82 -14.54 21.69
N LEU A 870 29.77 -13.86 22.84
CA LEU A 870 29.67 -12.40 22.96
C LEU A 870 30.83 -11.88 23.81
N ALA A 871 31.56 -10.90 23.30
CA ALA A 871 32.51 -10.12 24.08
C ALA A 871 32.30 -8.61 23.89
N LEU A 872 32.57 -7.84 24.95
CA LEU A 872 32.62 -6.37 24.89
C LEU A 872 33.88 -5.88 25.59
N TYR A 873 34.66 -5.09 24.87
CA TYR A 873 35.84 -4.40 25.38
C TYR A 873 35.52 -2.92 25.60
N ALA A 874 36.00 -2.36 26.71
CA ALA A 874 36.00 -0.93 26.99
C ALA A 874 37.46 -0.45 26.99
N GLY A 875 37.84 0.31 25.96
CA GLY A 875 39.23 0.39 25.52
C GLY A 875 39.73 -0.99 25.09
N GLU A 876 40.93 -1.35 25.53
CA GLU A 876 41.52 -2.69 25.28
C GLU A 876 41.17 -3.72 26.36
N LYS A 877 40.45 -3.31 27.41
CA LYS A 877 40.09 -4.19 28.53
C LYS A 877 38.80 -4.96 28.24
N LEU A 878 38.87 -6.29 28.32
CA LEU A 878 37.68 -7.15 28.25
C LEU A 878 36.76 -6.88 29.46
N ALA A 879 35.60 -6.28 29.20
CA ALA A 879 34.64 -5.88 30.22
C ALA A 879 33.56 -6.96 30.43
N ILE A 880 33.01 -7.46 29.32
CA ILE A 880 31.95 -8.48 29.28
C ILE A 880 32.41 -9.61 28.38
N GLU A 881 32.23 -10.84 28.84
CA GLU A 881 32.43 -12.07 28.07
C GLU A 881 31.31 -13.04 28.45
N LEU A 882 30.70 -13.63 27.44
CA LEU A 882 29.62 -14.61 27.61
C LEU A 882 29.76 -15.69 26.53
N THR A 883 29.87 -16.94 26.97
CA THR A 883 29.83 -18.15 26.15
C THR A 883 28.42 -18.73 26.15
N ASP A 884 28.20 -19.77 25.34
CA ASP A 884 26.97 -20.56 25.34
C ASP A 884 25.70 -19.71 25.02
N VAL A 885 25.88 -18.68 24.18
CA VAL A 885 24.80 -17.78 23.77
C VAL A 885 24.05 -18.37 22.58
N VAL A 886 22.72 -18.28 22.59
CA VAL A 886 21.91 -18.53 21.39
C VAL A 886 21.44 -17.17 20.87
N PHE A 887 21.95 -16.75 19.71
CA PHE A 887 21.56 -15.48 19.08
C PHE A 887 20.37 -15.65 18.13
N ARG A 888 20.22 -16.84 17.55
CA ARG A 888 19.21 -17.16 16.54
C ARG A 888 18.68 -18.58 16.71
N VAL A 889 17.39 -18.74 16.40
CA VAL A 889 16.70 -20.05 16.27
C VAL A 889 16.44 -20.42 14.80
N ASN A 890 17.04 -19.67 13.87
CA ASN A 890 16.99 -19.92 12.44
C ASN A 890 18.33 -19.51 11.82
N THR A 891 19.00 -20.42 11.11
CA THR A 891 20.32 -20.20 10.50
C THR A 891 20.30 -19.14 9.39
N THR A 892 19.13 -18.80 8.83
CA THR A 892 19.00 -17.70 7.87
C THR A 892 19.16 -16.31 8.51
N VAL A 893 19.15 -16.20 9.84
CA VAL A 893 19.36 -14.95 10.58
C VAL A 893 20.85 -14.74 10.81
N THR A 894 21.45 -13.77 10.16
CA THR A 894 22.88 -13.43 10.26
C THR A 894 23.08 -11.97 10.66
N ALA A 895 24.29 -11.56 11.05
CA ALA A 895 24.60 -10.16 11.31
C ALA A 895 24.56 -9.37 9.99
N THR A 896 23.72 -8.35 9.91
CA THR A 896 23.44 -7.63 8.66
C THR A 896 23.70 -6.14 8.77
N ALA A 897 23.56 -5.57 9.96
CA ALA A 897 23.59 -4.13 10.15
C ALA A 897 24.20 -3.70 11.48
N MET A 898 24.65 -2.44 11.50
CA MET A 898 24.80 -1.69 12.74
C MET A 898 23.46 -0.99 13.02
N MET A 899 22.97 -1.11 14.26
CA MET A 899 21.81 -0.35 14.71
C MET A 899 22.30 0.84 15.53
N PHE A 900 22.30 2.02 14.90
CA PHE A 900 22.53 3.28 15.57
C PHE A 900 21.26 3.66 16.35
N SER A 901 21.36 3.60 17.68
CA SER A 901 20.23 3.84 18.58
C SER A 901 20.74 4.52 19.83
N THR A 902 20.47 5.81 19.99
CA THR A 902 20.90 6.56 21.15
C THR A 902 19.85 7.55 21.63
N PHE A 903 19.44 7.39 22.88
CA PHE A 903 18.38 8.16 23.54
C PHE A 903 18.34 7.81 25.02
N PHE A 904 17.97 8.77 25.87
CA PHE A 904 17.56 8.48 27.25
C PHE A 904 16.36 7.55 27.25
N GLY A 905 16.31 6.51 28.08
CA GLY A 905 15.04 5.82 28.17
C GLY A 905 14.93 4.54 28.95
N GLY A 906 13.77 3.93 28.71
CA GLY A 906 12.83 3.51 29.74
C GLY A 906 11.55 4.29 29.43
N SER A 907 10.38 3.71 29.67
CA SER A 907 9.11 4.27 29.17
C SER A 907 8.41 5.19 30.18
N SER A 908 9.18 5.85 31.06
CA SER A 908 8.66 6.76 32.08
C SER A 908 9.51 8.02 32.19
N ALA A 909 8.90 9.10 32.67
CA ALA A 909 9.53 10.41 32.82
C ALA A 909 10.78 10.39 33.73
N ASP A 910 10.94 9.41 34.62
CA ASP A 910 12.14 9.28 35.45
C ASP A 910 13.42 8.99 34.66
N TYR A 911 13.32 8.69 33.37
CA TYR A 911 14.46 8.53 32.47
C TYR A 911 14.82 9.82 31.74
N ALA A 912 14.03 10.88 31.89
CA ALA A 912 14.20 12.12 31.14
C ALA A 912 15.55 12.81 31.42
N ALA A 913 16.16 13.36 30.37
CA ALA A 913 17.35 14.19 30.49
C ALA A 913 17.07 15.40 31.42
N THR A 914 17.96 15.67 32.36
CA THR A 914 17.78 16.74 33.36
C THR A 914 18.15 18.14 32.85
N ALA A 915 18.94 18.19 31.79
CA ALA A 915 19.34 19.39 31.05
C ALA A 915 19.62 19.02 29.59
N ASP A 916 19.73 20.03 28.71
CA ASP A 916 20.23 19.83 27.35
C ASP A 916 21.65 19.27 27.45
N CYS A 917 21.88 18.11 26.83
CA CYS A 917 23.15 17.42 26.90
C CYS A 917 23.46 16.70 25.60
N TRP A 918 24.71 16.26 25.44
CA TRP A 918 25.18 15.72 24.17
C TRP A 918 26.05 14.49 24.35
N SER A 919 25.95 13.57 23.39
CA SER A 919 26.95 12.53 23.19
C SER A 919 27.59 12.67 21.83
N TYR A 920 28.82 12.23 21.72
CA TYR A 920 29.65 12.34 20.52
C TYR A 920 30.10 10.96 20.08
N PHE A 921 30.15 10.72 18.78
CA PHE A 921 30.56 9.45 18.20
C PHE A 921 31.59 9.65 17.09
N ARG A 922 32.60 8.79 17.06
CA ARG A 922 33.60 8.75 15.99
C ARG A 922 34.23 7.36 15.84
N ASN A 923 35.09 7.21 14.84
CA ASN A 923 35.95 6.04 14.64
C ASN A 923 35.16 4.71 14.56
N PHE A 924 34.03 4.71 13.85
CA PHE A 924 33.27 3.49 13.57
C PHE A 924 34.10 2.54 12.71
N GLN A 925 34.31 1.31 13.17
CA GLN A 925 35.08 0.29 12.47
C GLN A 925 34.36 -1.05 12.53
N PHE A 926 34.37 -1.78 11.42
CA PHE A 926 33.60 -3.01 11.26
C PHE A 926 34.46 -4.13 10.67
N LEU A 927 34.44 -5.28 11.32
CA LEU A 927 35.04 -6.53 10.81
C LEU A 927 33.97 -7.61 10.73
N SER A 928 34.13 -8.56 9.82
CA SER A 928 33.19 -9.67 9.65
C SER A 928 33.87 -10.99 9.30
N GLY A 929 33.10 -12.07 9.37
CA GLY A 929 33.53 -13.39 8.93
C GLY A 929 32.34 -14.31 8.69
N ASP A 930 32.56 -15.29 7.81
CA ASP A 930 31.48 -16.14 7.30
C ASP A 930 31.23 -17.38 8.16
N GLU A 931 32.19 -17.83 8.97
CA GLU A 931 32.03 -19.04 9.77
C GLU A 931 31.26 -18.78 11.06
N ALA A 932 30.30 -19.63 11.39
CA ALA A 932 29.65 -19.61 12.71
C ALA A 932 30.61 -20.14 13.81
N SER A 933 30.13 -20.21 15.05
CA SER A 933 30.91 -20.76 16.15
C SER A 933 31.29 -22.24 15.90
N SER A 934 32.56 -22.57 16.13
CA SER A 934 33.07 -23.94 16.10
C SER A 934 33.21 -24.56 17.49
N ASP A 935 32.87 -23.80 18.54
CA ASP A 935 32.95 -24.26 19.93
C ASP A 935 31.87 -25.31 20.23
N GLN A 936 32.18 -26.20 21.17
CA GLN A 936 31.19 -27.14 21.69
C GLN A 936 30.16 -26.41 22.55
N GLY A 937 28.90 -26.79 22.45
CA GLY A 937 27.81 -26.23 23.23
C GLY A 937 26.78 -27.30 23.61
N ALA A 938 25.96 -27.00 24.60
CA ALA A 938 24.84 -27.87 24.96
C ALA A 938 23.69 -27.73 23.94
N ALA A 939 23.03 -28.84 23.63
CA ALA A 939 21.75 -28.79 22.92
C ALA A 939 20.67 -28.22 23.86
N VAL A 940 20.05 -27.12 23.46
CA VAL A 940 19.08 -26.37 24.25
C VAL A 940 17.87 -26.00 23.41
N LYS A 941 16.70 -25.92 24.07
CA LYS A 941 15.50 -25.36 23.45
C LYS A 941 15.41 -23.87 23.81
N ALA A 942 16.03 -23.03 22.99
CA ALA A 942 15.98 -21.58 23.16
C ALA A 942 14.70 -21.01 22.56
N SER A 943 14.11 -20.00 23.20
CA SER A 943 12.93 -19.32 22.68
C SER A 943 12.86 -17.86 23.17
N TYR A 944 12.02 -17.05 22.52
CA TYR A 944 11.75 -15.67 22.93
C TYR A 944 10.60 -15.55 23.98
N GLY A 945 10.01 -16.68 24.39
CA GLY A 945 8.88 -16.82 25.34
C GLY A 945 9.16 -17.86 26.45
N ASP A 946 8.20 -18.13 27.34
CA ASP A 946 8.37 -19.06 28.48
C ASP A 946 8.82 -20.47 28.08
#